data_AF-A0A9E2UJT9-F1
#
_entry.id   AF-A0A9E2UJT9-F1
#
_cell.length_a   1.000
_cell.length_b   1.000
_cell.length_c   1.000
_cell.angle_alpha   90.00
_cell.angle_beta   90.00
_cell.angle_gamma   90.00
#
_symmetry.space_group_name_H-M   'P 1'
#
loop_
_entity.id
_entity.type
_entity.pdbx_description
1 polymer ?
#
loop_
_entity_poly.entity_id
_entity_poly.type
_entity_poly.pdbx_seq_one_letter_code
_entity_poly.pdbx_strand_id
1 'polypeptide(L)'
;MAALPWFADEAYAQANCTGLSATSCIQANQQHQVLSQFAALPNSAAGVNALQADMSTVINIYRSATINQQLQAAANSNLSGATPQYNIWNQVSSSSQILSTLTSFPQLWISQPLANTLAAQIPGQSGIYGQITNALSNIGSVQQVGALKGSFSSYAQVFPGNLTPYSLPTTQQPDPRPFQISTAISANPWTEAQFGNTAVGNAAVAAQQGEWGTPGAGDGLQTSGAFPSGHTVIGNTTALLYALMLPQAYQSMMVSAEQFGLSRNIMGVHHTFDVIGGRMVTYYTMTQLLAGTYTLPGISSFQGYVSGLSSQLTSQLGASLTAVPYASCAANVASCIANNVFPTASQFTTASQAYAQLATYGLPSVGPTNLAPVVPLNSQLLIASRFPYLSSSQLIDVLASTELPSGSPLDNGSGWDRLNLFAAAGGYGAFTSNVSVNMNAALGGFNAIDVWSNNIGGPGGLTKLGTGTLVLAGTNSYSGGTSVLGGTLALTGSMIGNLSIGPGASFVSGGGYSVAPGATLNNAGTYQSVNSTLSNQGALINNGLIIGNLNNFGSLSGNGILIGNLASGGIIAPGNSIGAMSVSGNFTQLPGGTYQAEVNPQGQSDLITVSGTATLQPGSGVQALPQGGVYAPHTTYTILNAVGGLSGTYSSVSSPNPFLLPALSYDANNVYLTLQIGGFLAAAQTPTQAAVGGVLDAAAPSATGDFAAVLGNLASTGNQAAVAPVLTSLSGQNYSALSTSMVQTAQLFMNNFAAAVGSSRGSAGVRVGLAQACDVACDGDAPALWGAWGGGLGGIGTVGAGSPAGALTYNVGGFAAGLDRRLTDNFLAGVTVGYAGGRQWVSGFNGFSNSDSVQTGLYGLYSQGPIYVNGLAGYAYSANQMWRGIQIPRMAQRTATGQTGANQWLGQLEGGYAIDAGAIGSALMTVTPFARLQGFTGTQNAFTEGGAQSLNLSVAAQTTNSLRSVLGVQGGTALDVGWKDKLALELRAGWSHEYADVSRPVSATLAGAPALPFTTYGVSPVRDGGLVGLSANTAVAEAASVFVRYEGTFNGSDSNQALTVGLRMIW
;
A
#
# COMPACT_ATOMS: atom_id res chain seq x y z
N MET A 1 -29.19 57.30 7.32
CA MET A 1 -28.79 58.17 6.19
C MET A 1 -29.52 57.65 4.96
N ALA A 2 -30.27 58.51 4.28
CA ALA A 2 -30.94 58.14 3.04
C ALA A 2 -29.88 57.85 1.95
N ALA A 3 -30.03 56.76 1.20
CA ALA A 3 -29.15 56.45 0.08
C ALA A 3 -29.16 57.63 -0.91
N LEU A 4 -27.98 58.07 -1.38
CA LEU A 4 -27.87 59.05 -2.46
C LEU A 4 -28.21 58.35 -3.78
N PRO A 5 -29.43 58.47 -4.35
CA PRO A 5 -29.88 57.61 -5.45
C PRO A 5 -29.32 58.05 -6.82
N TRP A 6 -28.62 59.19 -6.87
CA TRP A 6 -28.34 59.91 -8.12
C TRP A 6 -26.97 59.60 -8.75
N PHE A 7 -26.01 59.05 -8.01
CA PHE A 7 -24.65 58.81 -8.54
C PHE A 7 -24.52 57.52 -9.37
N ALA A 8 -25.51 56.63 -9.32
CA ALA A 8 -25.53 55.38 -10.06
C ALA A 8 -26.37 55.45 -11.36
N ASP A 9 -26.94 56.62 -11.68
CA ASP A 9 -27.85 56.78 -12.83
C ASP A 9 -27.06 57.04 -14.14
N GLU A 10 -27.31 56.23 -15.17
CA GLU A 10 -26.75 56.43 -16.52
C GLU A 10 -27.08 57.82 -17.09
N ALA A 11 -28.22 58.40 -16.70
CA ALA A 11 -28.60 59.75 -17.11
C ALA A 11 -27.63 60.82 -16.59
N TYR A 12 -27.02 60.61 -15.42
CA TYR A 12 -26.07 61.54 -14.81
C TYR A 12 -24.68 61.47 -15.47
N ALA A 13 -24.20 60.26 -15.79
CA ALA A 13 -22.97 60.06 -16.55
C ALA A 13 -23.08 60.64 -17.98
N GLN A 14 -24.24 60.48 -18.62
CA GLN A 14 -24.53 61.08 -19.94
C GLN A 14 -24.47 62.61 -19.95
N ALA A 15 -24.89 63.28 -18.87
CA ALA A 15 -24.84 64.75 -18.77
C ALA A 15 -23.39 65.30 -18.79
N ASN A 16 -22.42 64.52 -18.31
CA ASN A 16 -21.00 64.88 -18.25
C ASN A 16 -20.22 64.54 -19.54
N CYS A 17 -20.90 64.03 -20.58
CA CYS A 17 -20.33 63.82 -21.91
C CYS A 17 -20.39 65.06 -22.83
N THR A 18 -20.73 66.23 -22.31
CA THR A 18 -20.94 67.44 -23.12
C THR A 18 -19.67 67.80 -23.90
N GLY A 19 -19.70 67.71 -25.24
CA GLY A 19 -18.56 67.96 -26.13
C GLY A 19 -17.78 66.72 -26.59
N LEU A 20 -18.13 65.52 -26.13
CA LEU A 20 -17.58 64.26 -26.64
C LEU A 20 -18.36 63.74 -27.86
N SER A 21 -17.69 62.96 -28.71
CA SER A 21 -18.36 62.17 -29.75
C SER A 21 -19.26 61.09 -29.12
N ALA A 22 -20.25 60.57 -29.86
CA ALA A 22 -21.12 59.49 -29.37
C ALA A 22 -20.30 58.26 -28.90
N THR A 23 -19.29 57.86 -29.68
CA THR A 23 -18.38 56.77 -29.33
C THR A 23 -17.59 57.07 -28.06
N SER A 24 -17.00 58.28 -27.97
CA SER A 24 -16.23 58.70 -26.79
C SER A 24 -17.09 58.77 -25.53
N CYS A 25 -18.36 59.15 -25.65
CA CYS A 25 -19.29 59.15 -24.51
C CYS A 25 -19.64 57.72 -24.06
N ILE A 26 -19.89 56.79 -24.98
CA ILE A 26 -20.09 55.36 -24.63
C ILE A 26 -18.87 54.83 -23.87
N GLN A 27 -17.67 55.13 -24.38
CA GLN A 27 -16.41 54.72 -23.74
C GLN A 27 -16.25 55.32 -22.34
N ALA A 28 -16.62 56.59 -22.15
CA ALA A 28 -16.60 57.27 -20.85
C ALA A 28 -17.57 56.61 -19.85
N ASN A 29 -18.80 56.31 -20.27
CA ASN A 29 -19.82 55.69 -19.43
C ASN A 29 -19.41 54.27 -19.00
N GLN A 30 -18.84 53.48 -19.90
CA GLN A 30 -18.33 52.15 -19.59
C GLN A 30 -17.17 52.20 -18.58
N GLN A 31 -16.25 53.16 -18.72
CA GLN A 31 -15.18 53.39 -17.75
C GLN A 31 -15.72 53.90 -16.40
N HIS A 32 -16.77 54.73 -16.40
CA HIS A 32 -17.44 55.19 -15.18
C HIS A 32 -18.06 54.02 -14.41
N GLN A 33 -18.68 53.05 -15.10
CA GLN A 33 -19.25 51.85 -14.48
C GLN A 33 -18.20 51.00 -13.75
N VAL A 34 -16.96 50.94 -14.26
CA VAL A 34 -15.84 50.25 -13.58
C VAL A 34 -15.50 50.89 -12.24
N LEU A 35 -15.74 52.20 -12.10
CA LEU A 35 -15.42 52.99 -10.89
C LEU A 35 -16.64 53.28 -10.00
N SER A 36 -17.83 52.77 -10.34
CA SER A 36 -19.09 53.17 -9.71
C SER A 36 -19.13 52.92 -8.20
N GLN A 37 -18.38 51.94 -7.70
CA GLN A 37 -18.31 51.59 -6.29
C GLN A 37 -17.82 52.75 -5.41
N PHE A 38 -16.96 53.63 -5.94
CA PHE A 38 -16.48 54.80 -5.21
C PHE A 38 -17.64 55.69 -4.72
N ALA A 39 -18.66 55.89 -5.56
CA ALA A 39 -19.82 56.69 -5.22
C ALA A 39 -20.76 56.02 -4.19
N ALA A 40 -20.64 54.70 -4.01
CA ALA A 40 -21.44 53.94 -3.06
C ALA A 40 -20.83 53.89 -1.64
N LEU A 41 -19.55 54.20 -1.47
CA LEU A 41 -18.83 54.11 -0.20
C LEU A 41 -19.52 54.84 0.98
N PRO A 42 -20.07 56.07 0.82
CA PRO A 42 -20.73 56.77 1.94
C PRO A 42 -22.00 56.12 2.44
N ASN A 43 -22.60 55.23 1.63
CA ASN A 43 -23.89 54.64 1.94
C ASN A 43 -23.77 53.51 2.98
N SER A 44 -22.56 53.18 3.46
CA SER A 44 -22.32 52.15 4.47
C SER A 44 -21.30 52.60 5.52
N ALA A 45 -21.43 52.07 6.75
CA ALA A 45 -20.45 52.35 7.81
C ALA A 45 -19.04 51.85 7.44
N ALA A 46 -18.94 50.69 6.79
CA ALA A 46 -17.67 50.15 6.32
C ALA A 46 -17.02 51.04 5.25
N GLY A 47 -17.80 51.55 4.30
CA GLY A 47 -17.29 52.46 3.27
C GLY A 47 -16.91 53.84 3.83
N VAL A 48 -17.63 54.38 4.81
CA VAL A 48 -17.21 55.59 5.54
C VAL A 48 -15.88 55.37 6.27
N ASN A 49 -15.71 54.22 6.93
CA ASN A 49 -14.44 53.87 7.58
C ASN A 49 -13.30 53.74 6.55
N ALA A 50 -13.57 53.18 5.36
CA ALA A 50 -12.60 53.08 4.29
C ALA A 50 -12.17 54.45 3.74
N LEU A 51 -13.11 55.40 3.60
CA LEU A 51 -12.82 56.79 3.24
C LEU A 51 -11.97 57.53 4.30
N GLN A 52 -12.24 57.28 5.59
CA GLN A 52 -11.41 57.83 6.67
C GLN A 52 -10.01 57.21 6.70
N ALA A 53 -9.91 55.91 6.43
CA ALA A 53 -8.62 55.22 6.33
C ALA A 53 -7.82 55.71 5.12
N ASP A 54 -8.44 55.91 3.95
CA ASP A 54 -7.82 56.51 2.76
C ASP A 54 -7.22 57.90 3.07
N MET A 55 -8.00 58.79 3.70
CA MET A 55 -7.53 60.10 4.16
C MET A 55 -6.35 60.00 5.14
N SER A 56 -6.45 59.10 6.12
CA SER A 56 -5.37 58.91 7.12
C SER A 56 -4.10 58.37 6.47
N THR A 57 -4.23 57.42 5.55
CA THR A 57 -3.13 56.79 4.83
C THR A 57 -2.42 57.80 3.93
N VAL A 58 -3.14 58.62 3.15
CA VAL A 58 -2.49 59.64 2.30
C VAL A 58 -1.77 60.71 3.11
N ILE A 59 -2.33 61.16 4.25
CA ILE A 59 -1.66 62.10 5.16
C ILE A 59 -0.38 61.49 5.72
N ASN A 60 -0.43 60.22 6.13
CA ASN A 60 0.73 59.50 6.64
C ASN A 60 1.81 59.34 5.58
N ILE A 61 1.45 58.97 4.35
CA ILE A 61 2.39 58.88 3.22
C ILE A 61 3.06 60.23 2.98
N TYR A 62 2.29 61.31 2.87
CA TYR A 62 2.80 62.66 2.63
C TYR A 62 3.81 63.10 3.70
N ARG A 63 3.48 62.89 4.98
CA ARG A 63 4.29 63.34 6.13
C ARG A 63 5.51 62.46 6.38
N SER A 64 5.44 61.17 6.08
CA SER A 64 6.52 60.21 6.32
C SER A 64 7.49 60.05 5.15
N ALA A 65 7.16 60.62 3.97
CA ALA A 65 8.02 60.57 2.81
C ALA A 65 9.40 61.19 3.10
N THR A 66 10.44 60.43 2.82
CA THR A 66 11.83 60.88 2.92
C THR A 66 12.16 61.92 1.85
N ILE A 67 13.21 62.72 2.05
CA ILE A 67 13.67 63.72 1.05
C ILE A 67 13.89 63.07 -0.32
N ASN A 68 14.51 61.88 -0.39
CA ASN A 68 14.73 61.18 -1.66
C ASN A 68 13.41 60.80 -2.36
N GLN A 69 12.43 60.32 -1.60
CA GLN A 69 11.10 60.00 -2.12
C GLN A 69 10.36 61.27 -2.58
N GLN A 70 10.50 62.39 -1.87
CA GLN A 70 9.93 63.69 -2.24
C GLN A 70 10.56 64.24 -3.53
N LEU A 71 11.90 64.19 -3.65
CA LEU A 71 12.61 64.57 -4.88
C LEU A 71 12.17 63.70 -6.07
N GLN A 72 12.02 62.40 -5.85
CA GLN A 72 11.54 61.48 -6.89
C GLN A 72 10.10 61.77 -7.29
N ALA A 73 9.23 62.05 -6.32
CA ALA A 73 7.85 62.40 -6.56
C ALA A 73 7.72 63.74 -7.31
N ALA A 74 8.55 64.73 -6.97
CA ALA A 74 8.63 66.01 -7.68
C ALA A 74 9.08 65.84 -9.13
N ALA A 75 10.10 65.01 -9.37
CA ALA A 75 10.53 64.67 -10.72
C ALA A 75 9.40 64.01 -11.54
N ASN A 76 8.57 63.18 -10.91
CA ASN A 76 7.40 62.58 -11.56
C ASN A 76 6.26 63.58 -11.81
N SER A 77 6.27 64.73 -11.13
CA SER A 77 5.23 65.77 -11.23
C SER A 77 5.51 66.86 -12.25
N ASN A 78 6.78 67.16 -12.54
CA ASN A 78 7.15 68.30 -13.39
C ASN A 78 6.91 68.00 -14.88
N LEU A 79 5.72 68.35 -15.39
CA LEU A 79 5.32 68.11 -16.78
C LEU A 79 5.82 69.18 -17.77
N SER A 80 6.36 70.30 -17.28
CA SER A 80 6.85 71.39 -18.14
C SER A 80 8.31 71.14 -18.54
N GLY A 81 8.50 70.27 -19.53
CA GLY A 81 9.78 70.10 -20.23
C GLY A 81 10.21 68.65 -20.49
N ALA A 82 9.62 67.67 -19.81
CA ALA A 82 9.77 66.25 -20.10
C ALA A 82 8.41 65.57 -19.99
N THR A 83 7.96 64.86 -21.03
CA THR A 83 6.62 64.25 -21.01
C THR A 83 6.54 63.13 -19.96
N PRO A 84 5.43 63.02 -19.21
CA PRO A 84 5.28 62.16 -18.04
C PRO A 84 5.50 60.66 -18.30
N GLN A 85 5.36 60.22 -19.55
CA GLN A 85 5.62 58.86 -20.02
C GLN A 85 7.08 58.39 -19.77
N TYR A 86 7.98 59.32 -19.48
CA TYR A 86 9.41 59.05 -19.45
C TYR A 86 9.99 58.87 -18.05
N ASN A 87 9.37 59.46 -17.02
CA ASN A 87 9.91 59.44 -15.65
C ASN A 87 9.60 58.14 -14.89
N ILE A 88 8.70 57.31 -15.43
CA ILE A 88 8.35 56.01 -14.85
C ILE A 88 9.52 55.00 -14.86
N TRP A 89 10.50 55.20 -15.75
CA TRP A 89 11.69 54.37 -15.84
C TRP A 89 12.65 54.53 -14.68
N ASN A 90 12.62 55.68 -14.01
CA ASN A 90 13.52 55.98 -12.90
C ASN A 90 13.09 55.30 -11.58
N GLN A 91 11.89 54.68 -11.52
CA GLN A 91 11.30 54.09 -10.31
C GLN A 91 11.81 52.67 -9.96
N VAL A 92 12.53 51.99 -10.86
CA VAL A 92 13.06 50.63 -10.57
C VAL A 92 14.41 50.70 -9.85
N SER A 93 15.03 51.88 -9.77
CA SER A 93 16.39 52.07 -9.24
C SER A 93 16.47 51.97 -7.72
N SER A 94 17.63 51.55 -7.21
CA SER A 94 17.96 51.45 -5.77
C SER A 94 17.58 52.68 -4.95
N SER A 95 17.82 53.85 -5.52
CA SER A 95 17.64 55.15 -4.88
C SER A 95 16.20 55.62 -4.85
N SER A 96 15.31 55.01 -5.65
CA SER A 96 13.94 55.46 -5.89
C SER A 96 12.85 54.63 -5.20
N GLN A 97 13.19 53.45 -4.66
CA GLN A 97 12.19 52.50 -4.18
C GLN A 97 11.51 52.95 -2.89
N ILE A 98 10.19 52.85 -2.88
CA ILE A 98 9.37 53.18 -1.70
C ILE A 98 9.45 52.06 -0.64
N LEU A 99 9.39 50.80 -1.07
CA LEU A 99 9.50 49.65 -0.18
C LEU A 99 10.87 49.01 -0.37
N SER A 100 11.72 49.11 0.65
CA SER A 100 13.08 48.55 0.64
C SER A 100 13.09 47.04 0.41
N THR A 101 12.01 46.32 0.70
CA THR A 101 11.87 44.89 0.40
C THR A 101 11.86 44.57 -1.11
N LEU A 102 11.54 45.54 -1.97
CA LEU A 102 11.70 45.38 -3.42
C LEU A 102 13.17 45.47 -3.84
N THR A 103 14.07 46.01 -2.99
CA THR A 103 15.51 46.10 -3.29
C THR A 103 16.20 44.75 -3.11
N SER A 104 15.65 43.87 -2.29
CA SER A 104 16.24 42.55 -2.04
C SER A 104 15.82 41.51 -3.07
N PHE A 105 15.01 41.91 -4.08
CA PHE A 105 14.49 41.03 -5.11
C PHE A 105 15.31 41.11 -6.42
N PRO A 106 16.27 40.18 -6.66
CA PRO A 106 17.27 40.28 -7.73
C PRO A 106 16.67 40.42 -9.14
N GLN A 107 15.48 39.87 -9.34
CA GLN A 107 14.84 39.83 -10.66
C GLN A 107 14.45 41.24 -11.16
N LEU A 108 14.11 42.17 -10.25
CA LEU A 108 13.86 43.58 -10.60
C LEU A 108 15.16 44.26 -11.07
N TRP A 109 16.31 43.88 -10.52
CA TRP A 109 17.61 44.47 -10.86
C TRP A 109 18.19 43.97 -12.17
N ILE A 110 17.87 42.74 -12.57
CA ILE A 110 18.24 42.23 -13.90
C ILE A 110 17.67 43.14 -14.99
N SER A 111 16.51 43.78 -14.73
CA SER A 111 15.90 44.74 -15.64
C SER A 111 16.41 46.19 -15.48
N GLN A 112 17.30 46.47 -14.52
CA GLN A 112 17.82 47.83 -14.29
C GLN A 112 18.61 48.40 -15.48
N PRO A 113 19.50 47.62 -16.17
CA PRO A 113 20.18 48.12 -17.37
C PRO A 113 19.19 48.49 -18.48
N LEU A 114 18.10 47.71 -18.60
CA LEU A 114 17.01 48.01 -19.53
C LEU A 114 16.29 49.30 -19.12
N ALA A 115 15.95 49.48 -17.84
CA ALA A 115 15.35 50.70 -17.33
C ALA A 115 16.24 51.94 -17.56
N ASN A 116 17.56 51.83 -17.31
CA ASN A 116 18.52 52.90 -17.56
C ASN A 116 18.62 53.25 -19.05
N THR A 117 18.65 52.23 -19.92
CA THR A 117 18.73 52.45 -21.37
C THR A 117 17.46 53.10 -21.89
N LEU A 118 16.30 52.62 -21.44
CA LEU A 118 15.02 53.20 -21.78
C LEU A 118 14.89 54.63 -21.25
N ALA A 119 15.43 54.94 -20.06
CA ALA A 119 15.49 56.29 -19.50
C ALA A 119 16.45 57.23 -20.26
N ALA A 120 17.58 56.73 -20.76
CA ALA A 120 18.62 57.53 -21.41
C ALA A 120 18.29 57.91 -22.86
N GLN A 121 17.53 57.08 -23.59
CA GLN A 121 17.24 57.28 -25.01
C GLN A 121 16.18 58.36 -25.28
N ILE A 122 15.71 59.09 -24.26
CA ILE A 122 14.41 59.76 -24.21
C ILE A 122 14.25 61.14 -24.93
N PRO A 123 15.25 62.02 -25.11
CA PRO A 123 14.95 63.36 -25.67
C PRO A 123 14.84 63.41 -27.21
N GLY A 124 13.70 63.90 -27.75
CA GLY A 124 13.57 64.41 -29.14
C GLY A 124 13.11 63.43 -30.25
N GLN A 125 12.34 62.40 -29.90
CA GLN A 125 12.28 61.10 -30.58
C GLN A 125 11.69 61.06 -32.01
N SER A 126 12.48 60.55 -32.95
CA SER A 126 12.06 59.92 -34.22
C SER A 126 12.20 58.39 -34.12
N GLY A 127 11.66 57.60 -35.07
CA GLY A 127 11.78 56.13 -35.02
C GLY A 127 10.82 55.44 -34.02
N ILE A 128 11.23 54.32 -33.42
CA ILE A 128 10.33 53.45 -32.62
C ILE A 128 9.75 54.14 -31.38
N TYR A 129 10.55 54.95 -30.68
CA TYR A 129 10.09 55.63 -29.47
C TYR A 129 9.06 56.71 -29.80
N GLY A 130 9.18 57.39 -30.95
CA GLY A 130 8.14 58.29 -31.46
C GLY A 130 6.83 57.55 -31.75
N GLN A 131 6.91 56.33 -32.30
CA GLN A 131 5.72 55.48 -32.52
C GLN A 131 5.07 55.04 -31.20
N ILE A 132 5.87 54.72 -30.18
CA ILE A 132 5.37 54.37 -28.83
C ILE A 132 4.72 55.59 -28.17
N THR A 133 5.34 56.78 -28.23
CA THR A 133 4.76 58.02 -27.71
C THR A 133 3.44 58.36 -28.40
N ASN A 134 3.36 58.19 -29.72
CA ASN A 134 2.10 58.34 -30.47
C ASN A 134 1.05 57.33 -30.04
N ALA A 135 1.45 56.06 -29.80
CA ALA A 135 0.55 55.04 -29.28
C ALA A 135 -0.03 55.45 -27.91
N LEU A 136 0.82 55.90 -26.99
CA LEU A 136 0.41 56.36 -25.67
C LEU A 136 -0.51 57.59 -25.73
N SER A 137 -0.24 58.53 -26.65
CA SER A 137 -1.14 59.67 -26.89
C SER A 137 -2.51 59.22 -27.41
N ASN A 138 -2.54 58.29 -28.37
CA ASN A 138 -3.78 57.73 -28.90
C ASN A 138 -4.57 56.96 -27.83
N ILE A 139 -3.90 56.17 -26.98
CA ILE A 139 -4.55 55.49 -25.85
C ILE A 139 -5.12 56.51 -24.85
N GLY A 140 -4.37 57.58 -24.55
CA GLY A 140 -4.85 58.66 -23.69
C GLY A 140 -6.14 59.31 -24.21
N SER A 141 -6.30 59.42 -25.53
CA SER A 141 -7.52 59.99 -26.15
C SER A 141 -8.78 59.16 -25.91
N VAL A 142 -8.66 57.85 -25.63
CA VAL A 142 -9.81 56.97 -25.32
C VAL A 142 -10.05 56.79 -23.82
N GLN A 143 -9.10 57.20 -22.95
CA GLN A 143 -9.20 57.04 -21.50
C GLN A 143 -10.10 58.09 -20.80
N GLN A 144 -10.74 58.99 -21.55
CA GLN A 144 -11.79 59.96 -21.15
C GLN A 144 -11.67 60.54 -19.72
N VAL A 145 -10.45 60.74 -19.21
CA VAL A 145 -10.20 61.00 -17.78
C VAL A 145 -10.85 62.30 -17.33
N GLY A 146 -10.89 63.32 -18.19
CA GLY A 146 -11.57 64.59 -17.90
C GLY A 146 -13.07 64.42 -17.65
N ALA A 147 -13.76 63.63 -18.48
CA ALA A 147 -15.18 63.34 -18.33
C ALA A 147 -15.47 62.44 -17.11
N LEU A 148 -14.59 61.48 -16.83
CA LEU A 148 -14.66 60.65 -15.62
C LEU A 148 -14.52 61.53 -14.36
N LYS A 149 -13.52 62.41 -14.32
CA LYS A 149 -13.34 63.37 -13.24
C LYS A 149 -14.56 64.26 -13.07
N GLY A 150 -15.10 64.81 -14.15
CA GLY A 150 -16.34 65.61 -14.10
C GLY A 150 -17.51 64.86 -13.46
N SER A 151 -17.66 63.56 -13.78
CA SER A 151 -18.73 62.71 -13.26
C SER A 151 -18.62 62.43 -11.76
N PHE A 152 -17.39 62.32 -11.23
CA PHE A 152 -17.15 62.12 -9.80
C PHE A 152 -16.86 63.43 -9.03
N SER A 153 -16.63 64.56 -9.71
CA SER A 153 -16.43 65.87 -9.09
C SER A 153 -17.70 66.42 -8.42
N SER A 154 -18.89 66.03 -8.89
CA SER A 154 -20.16 66.44 -8.31
C SER A 154 -20.51 65.72 -7.01
N TYR A 155 -19.92 64.55 -6.76
CA TYR A 155 -19.93 63.88 -5.46
C TYR A 155 -19.43 64.80 -4.33
N ALA A 156 -18.51 65.72 -4.63
CA ALA A 156 -18.02 66.74 -3.71
C ALA A 156 -19.11 67.68 -3.17
N GLN A 157 -20.16 67.91 -3.95
CA GLN A 157 -21.21 68.89 -3.66
C GLN A 157 -22.35 68.31 -2.81
N VAL A 158 -22.43 66.98 -2.66
CA VAL A 158 -23.58 66.30 -2.02
C VAL A 158 -23.18 65.43 -0.81
N PHE A 159 -21.88 65.34 -0.51
CA PHE A 159 -21.38 64.62 0.67
C PHE A 159 -21.86 65.31 1.98
N PRO A 160 -22.38 64.56 2.98
CA PRO A 160 -22.95 65.15 4.19
C PRO A 160 -21.95 66.05 4.94
N GLY A 161 -22.27 67.34 5.05
CA GLY A 161 -21.42 68.35 5.70
C GLY A 161 -20.82 69.42 4.78
N ASN A 162 -21.15 69.44 3.48
CA ASN A 162 -20.51 70.34 2.51
C ASN A 162 -21.56 71.10 1.66
N LEU A 163 -21.84 72.37 1.97
CA LEU A 163 -22.67 73.26 1.12
C LEU A 163 -21.88 74.45 0.53
N THR A 164 -20.57 74.54 0.78
CA THR A 164 -19.75 75.65 0.30
C THR A 164 -18.41 75.17 -0.25
N PRO A 165 -18.02 75.57 -1.48
CA PRO A 165 -16.65 75.40 -1.96
C PRO A 165 -15.70 76.20 -1.05
N TYR A 166 -14.87 75.50 -0.28
CA TYR A 166 -13.66 76.04 0.35
C TYR A 166 -13.85 77.22 1.34
N SER A 167 -14.51 76.98 2.47
CA SER A 167 -14.10 77.65 3.72
C SER A 167 -13.30 76.65 4.55
N LEU A 168 -12.13 77.05 5.06
CA LEU A 168 -11.36 76.28 6.04
C LEU A 168 -12.32 75.74 7.12
N PRO A 169 -12.46 74.42 7.32
CA PRO A 169 -13.16 73.95 8.50
C PRO A 169 -12.40 74.50 9.71
N THR A 170 -13.13 75.07 10.66
CA THR A 170 -12.55 75.37 11.96
C THR A 170 -11.97 74.08 12.53
N THR A 171 -10.98 74.18 13.42
CA THR A 171 -10.14 73.10 13.97
C THR A 171 -10.89 71.95 14.67
N GLN A 172 -12.23 71.90 14.60
CA GLN A 172 -13.10 70.95 15.27
C GLN A 172 -13.91 70.03 14.35
N GLN A 173 -13.82 70.13 13.01
CA GLN A 173 -14.45 69.15 12.11
C GLN A 173 -13.42 68.30 11.33
N PRO A 174 -13.58 66.95 11.29
CA PRO A 174 -12.79 66.10 10.42
C PRO A 174 -13.09 66.43 8.96
N ASP A 175 -12.07 66.75 8.16
CA ASP A 175 -12.19 67.05 6.73
C ASP A 175 -12.31 65.73 5.92
N PRO A 176 -13.51 65.35 5.43
CA PRO A 176 -13.75 64.01 4.88
C PRO A 176 -13.75 64.01 3.34
N ARG A 177 -13.06 64.95 2.68
CA ARG A 177 -13.16 65.17 1.23
C ARG A 177 -12.06 64.43 0.44
N PRO A 178 -12.31 63.21 -0.11
CA PRO A 178 -11.31 62.44 -0.88
C PRO A 178 -11.03 63.01 -2.29
N PHE A 179 -11.50 64.22 -2.59
CA PHE A 179 -11.50 64.80 -3.95
C PHE A 179 -10.72 66.12 -4.04
N GLN A 180 -10.12 66.59 -2.93
CA GLN A 180 -9.29 67.79 -2.84
C GLN A 180 -8.08 67.53 -1.92
N ILE A 181 -7.09 68.42 -1.98
CA ILE A 181 -5.94 68.41 -1.07
C ILE A 181 -6.43 68.52 0.38
N SER A 182 -6.00 67.61 1.24
CA SER A 182 -6.36 67.62 2.66
C SER A 182 -5.82 68.88 3.35
N THR A 183 -6.62 69.49 4.22
CA THR A 183 -6.17 70.61 5.09
C THR A 183 -4.93 70.25 5.92
N ALA A 184 -4.79 69.00 6.34
CA ALA A 184 -3.62 68.51 7.07
C ALA A 184 -2.33 68.49 6.23
N ILE A 185 -2.48 68.34 4.90
CA ILE A 185 -1.40 68.37 3.91
C ILE A 185 -1.12 69.82 3.52
N SER A 186 -2.14 70.61 3.16
CA SER A 186 -2.00 71.99 2.71
C SER A 186 -1.42 72.93 3.77
N ALA A 187 -1.64 72.63 5.06
CA ALA A 187 -1.04 73.36 6.18
C ALA A 187 0.46 73.05 6.38
N ASN A 188 1.02 72.06 5.67
CA ASN A 188 2.41 71.62 5.78
C ASN A 188 3.07 71.52 4.38
N PRO A 189 3.18 72.63 3.61
CA PRO A 189 3.87 72.61 2.33
C PRO A 189 5.36 72.31 2.50
N TRP A 190 5.99 71.75 1.47
CA TRP A 190 7.44 71.60 1.46
C TRP A 190 8.13 72.96 1.45
N THR A 191 9.28 73.06 2.11
CA THR A 191 10.06 74.31 2.21
C THR A 191 11.46 74.11 1.66
N GLU A 192 12.07 75.14 1.07
CA GLU A 192 13.45 75.06 0.56
C GLU A 192 14.45 74.65 1.67
N ALA A 193 14.21 75.12 2.90
CA ALA A 193 15.00 74.77 4.08
C ALA A 193 14.97 73.27 4.41
N GLN A 194 13.82 72.58 4.24
CA GLN A 194 13.70 71.14 4.42
C GLN A 194 14.63 70.35 3.49
N PHE A 195 14.94 70.90 2.31
CA PHE A 195 15.83 70.29 1.31
C PHE A 195 17.26 70.89 1.36
N GLY A 196 17.61 71.58 2.43
CA GLY A 196 18.93 72.19 2.61
C GLY A 196 19.25 73.33 1.64
N ASN A 197 18.24 73.96 1.04
CA ASN A 197 18.37 75.02 0.02
C ASN A 197 19.21 74.61 -1.21
N THR A 198 19.16 73.33 -1.58
CA THR A 198 19.83 72.83 -2.79
C THR A 198 19.02 73.22 -4.03
N ALA A 199 19.69 73.44 -5.17
CA ALA A 199 19.00 73.79 -6.43
C ALA A 199 17.94 72.74 -6.83
N VAL A 200 18.24 71.46 -6.61
CA VAL A 200 17.32 70.33 -6.88
C VAL A 200 16.15 70.33 -5.89
N GLY A 201 16.42 70.60 -4.61
CA GLY A 201 15.40 70.76 -3.57
C GLY A 201 14.44 71.92 -3.83
N ASN A 202 14.98 73.08 -4.19
CA ASN A 202 14.18 74.27 -4.51
C ASN A 202 13.30 74.03 -5.75
N ALA A 203 13.83 73.33 -6.76
CA ALA A 203 13.04 72.91 -7.92
C ALA A 203 11.91 71.93 -7.53
N ALA A 204 12.15 71.03 -6.57
CA ALA A 204 11.13 70.11 -6.07
C ALA A 204 10.01 70.83 -5.31
N VAL A 205 10.36 71.81 -4.47
CA VAL A 205 9.40 72.69 -3.79
C VAL A 205 8.58 73.48 -4.80
N ALA A 206 9.23 74.07 -5.81
CA ALA A 206 8.55 74.80 -6.88
C ALA A 206 7.60 73.90 -7.70
N ALA A 207 7.99 72.65 -7.99
CA ALA A 207 7.14 71.68 -8.67
C ALA A 207 5.89 71.34 -7.84
N GLN A 208 6.03 71.14 -6.52
CA GLN A 208 4.89 70.92 -5.63
C GLN A 208 3.95 72.13 -5.61
N GLN A 209 4.50 73.33 -5.42
CA GLN A 209 3.72 74.56 -5.37
C GLN A 209 3.00 74.82 -6.70
N GLY A 210 3.65 74.55 -7.83
CA GLY A 210 3.06 74.67 -9.17
C GLY A 210 1.87 73.74 -9.40
N GLU A 211 1.94 72.51 -8.89
CA GLU A 211 0.83 71.56 -8.98
C GLU A 211 -0.32 71.91 -8.00
N TRP A 212 0.01 72.38 -6.80
CA TRP A 212 -0.99 72.77 -5.81
C TRP A 212 -1.74 74.03 -6.23
N GLY A 213 -1.07 75.02 -6.82
CA GLY A 213 -1.59 76.39 -6.93
C GLY A 213 -1.49 77.13 -5.61
N THR A 214 -2.07 78.32 -5.55
CA THR A 214 -2.04 79.19 -4.36
C THR A 214 -3.21 78.85 -3.42
N PRO A 215 -2.97 78.50 -2.13
CA PRO A 215 -4.03 78.16 -1.20
C PRO A 215 -5.20 79.15 -1.19
N GLY A 216 -6.38 78.71 -1.64
CA GLY A 216 -7.61 79.52 -1.67
C GLY A 216 -7.79 80.48 -2.85
N ALA A 217 -6.87 80.51 -3.82
CA ALA A 217 -6.97 81.38 -5.01
C ALA A 217 -7.79 80.77 -6.16
N GLY A 218 -8.17 79.49 -6.05
CA GLY A 218 -8.95 78.79 -7.08
C GLY A 218 -8.14 78.34 -8.30
N ASP A 219 -6.81 78.41 -8.23
CA ASP A 219 -5.84 77.98 -9.24
C ASP A 219 -5.19 76.62 -8.90
N GLY A 220 -4.47 76.03 -9.86
CA GLY A 220 -3.81 74.73 -9.69
C GLY A 220 -4.78 73.56 -9.50
N LEU A 221 -4.33 72.49 -8.84
CA LEU A 221 -5.14 71.28 -8.60
C LEU A 221 -6.04 71.35 -7.36
N GLN A 222 -6.10 72.49 -6.66
CA GLN A 222 -6.93 72.67 -5.46
C GLN A 222 -8.44 72.59 -5.70
N THR A 223 -8.92 72.95 -6.89
CA THR A 223 -10.34 72.95 -7.26
C THR A 223 -10.72 71.82 -8.23
N SER A 224 -9.72 71.07 -8.71
CA SER A 224 -9.92 69.94 -9.63
C SER A 224 -10.43 68.70 -8.89
N GLY A 225 -11.29 67.92 -9.54
CA GLY A 225 -11.58 66.55 -9.10
C GLY A 225 -10.31 65.69 -9.10
N ALA A 226 -10.08 64.99 -7.98
CA ALA A 226 -8.93 64.11 -7.81
C ALA A 226 -9.18 62.69 -8.34
N PHE A 227 -10.42 62.18 -8.25
CA PHE A 227 -10.77 60.81 -8.65
C PHE A 227 -11.30 60.71 -10.11
N PRO A 228 -10.81 59.75 -10.94
CA PRO A 228 -9.58 58.98 -10.78
C PRO A 228 -8.32 59.82 -11.11
N SER A 229 -7.15 59.37 -10.66
CA SER A 229 -5.87 60.05 -10.94
C SER A 229 -5.46 59.92 -12.40
N GLY A 230 -5.50 61.02 -13.15
CA GLY A 230 -5.06 61.05 -14.56
C GLY A 230 -3.56 60.81 -14.74
N HIS A 231 -2.73 61.26 -13.81
CA HIS A 231 -1.30 60.96 -13.82
C HIS A 231 -1.06 59.46 -13.61
N THR A 232 -1.80 58.84 -12.70
CA THR A 232 -1.71 57.39 -12.48
C THR A 232 -2.14 56.60 -13.71
N VAL A 233 -3.19 57.05 -14.41
CA VAL A 233 -3.61 56.46 -15.70
C VAL A 233 -2.47 56.50 -16.71
N ILE A 234 -1.81 57.65 -16.88
CA ILE A 234 -0.66 57.78 -17.81
C ILE A 234 0.48 56.85 -17.40
N GLY A 235 0.83 56.80 -16.12
CA GLY A 235 1.88 55.94 -15.60
C GLY A 235 1.59 54.45 -15.81
N ASN A 236 0.42 53.98 -15.38
CA ASN A 236 0.00 52.59 -15.56
C ASN A 236 -0.07 52.20 -17.03
N THR A 237 -0.59 53.08 -17.89
CA THR A 237 -0.72 52.82 -19.33
C THR A 237 0.64 52.67 -19.97
N THR A 238 1.57 53.56 -19.61
CA THR A 238 2.95 53.50 -20.09
C THR A 238 3.61 52.20 -19.65
N ALA A 239 3.61 51.91 -18.35
CA ALA A 239 4.22 50.71 -17.81
C ALA A 239 3.62 49.43 -18.43
N LEU A 240 2.30 49.34 -18.56
CA LEU A 240 1.62 48.17 -19.11
C LEU A 240 1.89 47.99 -20.60
N LEU A 241 1.91 49.08 -21.40
CA LEU A 241 2.28 48.98 -22.81
C LEU A 241 3.70 48.45 -22.97
N TYR A 242 4.65 48.94 -22.17
CA TYR A 242 6.02 48.44 -22.18
C TYR A 242 6.13 47.01 -21.63
N ALA A 243 5.34 46.64 -20.62
CA ALA A 243 5.29 45.26 -20.12
C ALA A 243 4.81 44.28 -21.20
N LEU A 244 3.83 44.70 -22.01
CA LEU A 244 3.35 43.94 -23.15
C LEU A 244 4.41 43.78 -24.24
N MET A 245 5.22 44.83 -24.49
CA MET A 245 6.29 44.81 -25.49
C MET A 245 7.59 44.13 -25.02
N LEU A 246 7.88 44.19 -23.72
CA LEU A 246 9.11 43.70 -23.07
C LEU A 246 8.74 42.81 -21.87
N PRO A 247 8.14 41.63 -22.12
CA PRO A 247 7.62 40.76 -21.07
C PRO A 247 8.68 40.26 -20.07
N GLN A 248 9.97 40.29 -20.43
CA GLN A 248 11.09 40.01 -19.54
C GLN A 248 11.20 40.97 -18.34
N ALA A 249 10.63 42.18 -18.45
CA ALA A 249 10.64 43.19 -17.39
C ALA A 249 9.25 43.47 -16.82
N TYR A 250 8.26 42.62 -17.11
CA TYR A 250 6.84 42.85 -16.79
C TYR A 250 6.62 43.23 -15.32
N GLN A 251 7.16 42.44 -14.38
CA GLN A 251 7.02 42.69 -12.94
C GLN A 251 7.64 44.02 -12.51
N SER A 252 8.77 44.40 -13.09
CA SER A 252 9.41 45.70 -12.85
C SER A 252 8.56 46.86 -13.35
N MET A 253 7.91 46.72 -14.50
CA MET A 253 6.98 47.74 -15.01
C MET A 253 5.79 47.93 -14.08
N MET A 254 5.22 46.84 -13.58
CA MET A 254 4.09 46.92 -12.65
C MET A 254 4.52 47.61 -11.35
N VAL A 255 5.71 47.30 -10.82
CA VAL A 255 6.27 48.03 -9.67
C VAL A 255 6.42 49.53 -9.97
N SER A 256 7.00 49.89 -11.12
CA SER A 256 7.14 51.30 -11.52
C SER A 256 5.80 52.02 -11.60
N ALA A 257 4.75 51.35 -12.09
CA ALA A 257 3.41 51.91 -12.19
C ALA A 257 2.84 52.30 -10.82
N GLU A 258 2.93 51.40 -9.84
CA GLU A 258 2.44 51.68 -8.49
C GLU A 258 3.29 52.77 -7.79
N GLN A 259 4.61 52.77 -7.98
CA GLN A 259 5.49 53.81 -7.42
C GLN A 259 5.22 55.19 -8.04
N PHE A 260 4.93 55.24 -9.33
CA PHE A 260 4.52 56.47 -10.02
C PHE A 260 3.18 56.99 -9.48
N GLY A 261 2.22 56.10 -9.23
CA GLY A 261 0.97 56.43 -8.54
C GLY A 261 1.20 56.98 -7.13
N LEU A 262 2.02 56.30 -6.34
CA LEU A 262 2.37 56.70 -4.99
C LEU A 262 3.07 58.06 -4.93
N SER A 263 3.87 58.39 -5.94
CA SER A 263 4.46 59.73 -6.07
C SER A 263 3.40 60.83 -6.04
N ARG A 264 2.19 60.60 -6.56
CA ARG A 264 1.09 61.58 -6.50
C ARG A 264 0.52 61.73 -5.10
N ASN A 265 0.54 60.68 -4.28
CA ASN A 265 0.19 60.78 -2.86
C ASN A 265 1.27 61.54 -2.07
N ILE A 266 2.56 61.29 -2.36
CA ILE A 266 3.69 62.02 -1.76
C ILE A 266 3.66 63.50 -2.13
N MET A 267 3.29 63.84 -3.36
CA MET A 267 3.07 65.23 -3.78
C MET A 267 1.85 65.88 -3.09
N GLY A 268 0.99 65.11 -2.42
CA GLY A 268 -0.18 65.63 -1.70
C GLY A 268 -1.36 66.03 -2.60
N VAL A 269 -1.38 65.57 -3.86
CA VAL A 269 -2.34 65.99 -4.89
C VAL A 269 -3.39 64.93 -5.25
N HIS A 270 -3.23 63.70 -4.77
CA HIS A 270 -4.16 62.59 -4.96
C HIS A 270 -4.28 61.72 -3.71
N HIS A 271 -5.47 61.18 -3.46
CA HIS A 271 -5.77 60.17 -2.45
C HIS A 271 -5.40 58.76 -2.94
N THR A 272 -5.40 57.77 -2.05
CA THR A 272 -5.01 56.40 -2.44
C THR A 272 -6.06 55.74 -3.33
N PHE A 273 -7.35 56.03 -3.11
CA PHE A 273 -8.41 55.62 -4.03
C PHE A 273 -8.28 56.20 -5.43
N ASP A 274 -7.80 57.44 -5.60
CA ASP A 274 -7.58 58.03 -6.92
C ASP A 274 -6.56 57.23 -7.73
N VAL A 275 -5.52 56.74 -7.07
CA VAL A 275 -4.45 55.95 -7.68
C VAL A 275 -5.00 54.56 -8.06
N ILE A 276 -5.71 53.89 -7.16
CA ILE A 276 -6.34 52.59 -7.45
C ILE A 276 -7.34 52.72 -8.61
N GLY A 277 -8.19 53.75 -8.60
CA GLY A 277 -9.13 54.02 -9.69
C GLY A 277 -8.45 54.29 -11.03
N GLY A 278 -7.31 55.00 -11.03
CA GLY A 278 -6.49 55.20 -12.23
C GLY A 278 -5.92 53.90 -12.81
N ARG A 279 -5.52 52.95 -11.96
CA ARG A 279 -5.10 51.60 -12.37
C ARG A 279 -6.26 50.83 -12.99
N MET A 280 -7.43 50.81 -12.33
CA MET A 280 -8.62 50.11 -12.83
C MET A 280 -9.04 50.59 -14.22
N VAL A 281 -9.09 51.92 -14.45
CA VAL A 281 -9.39 52.51 -15.77
C VAL A 281 -8.37 52.08 -16.82
N THR A 282 -7.09 52.01 -16.43
CA THR A 282 -6.02 51.56 -17.33
C THR A 282 -6.23 50.11 -17.74
N TYR A 283 -6.40 49.20 -16.78
CA TYR A 283 -6.58 47.77 -17.04
C TYR A 283 -7.81 47.51 -17.90
N TYR A 284 -8.92 48.19 -17.60
CA TYR A 284 -10.13 48.12 -18.41
C TYR A 284 -9.88 48.58 -19.84
N THR A 285 -9.35 49.80 -20.03
CA THR A 285 -9.19 50.40 -21.36
C THR A 285 -8.19 49.64 -22.22
N MET A 286 -7.06 49.23 -21.63
CA MET A 286 -6.08 48.40 -22.32
C MET A 286 -6.67 47.06 -22.74
N THR A 287 -7.53 46.45 -21.91
CA THR A 287 -8.25 45.23 -22.29
C THR A 287 -9.21 45.47 -23.45
N GLN A 288 -9.99 46.55 -23.43
CA GLN A 288 -10.92 46.87 -24.53
C GLN A 288 -10.18 47.12 -25.84
N LEU A 289 -9.02 47.79 -25.79
CA LEU A 289 -8.16 48.00 -26.96
C LEU A 289 -7.57 46.69 -27.50
N LEU A 290 -7.01 45.85 -26.62
CA LEU A 290 -6.44 44.56 -27.01
C LEU A 290 -7.49 43.59 -27.56
N ALA A 291 -8.71 43.62 -27.01
CA ALA A 291 -9.83 42.84 -27.49
C ALA A 291 -10.43 43.37 -28.81
N GLY A 292 -10.06 44.58 -29.25
CA GLY A 292 -10.60 45.23 -30.44
C GLY A 292 -11.99 45.86 -30.23
N THR A 293 -12.51 45.89 -29.01
CA THR A 293 -13.76 46.60 -28.67
C THR A 293 -13.59 48.11 -28.81
N TYR A 294 -12.42 48.63 -28.42
CA TYR A 294 -12.03 50.02 -28.65
C TYR A 294 -11.05 50.08 -29.82
N THR A 295 -11.26 51.05 -30.71
CA THR A 295 -10.43 51.26 -31.90
C THR A 295 -9.64 52.55 -31.78
N LEU A 296 -8.39 52.53 -32.24
CA LEU A 296 -7.56 53.74 -32.38
C LEU A 296 -7.46 54.14 -33.86
N PRO A 297 -7.47 55.44 -34.19
CA PRO A 297 -7.32 55.90 -35.56
C PRO A 297 -6.06 55.32 -36.22
N GLY A 298 -6.21 54.73 -37.41
CA GLY A 298 -5.10 54.16 -38.17
C GLY A 298 -4.55 52.82 -37.65
N ILE A 299 -5.14 52.24 -36.60
CA ILE A 299 -4.72 50.95 -36.04
C ILE A 299 -5.87 49.94 -36.17
N SER A 300 -5.71 48.96 -37.06
CA SER A 300 -6.72 47.92 -37.32
C SER A 300 -6.77 46.81 -36.27
N SER A 301 -5.63 46.48 -35.67
CA SER A 301 -5.53 45.57 -34.52
C SER A 301 -4.52 46.14 -33.53
N PHE A 302 -4.97 46.52 -32.35
CA PHE A 302 -4.07 47.04 -31.32
C PHE A 302 -3.09 45.96 -30.85
N GLN A 303 -3.55 44.72 -30.68
CA GLN A 303 -2.68 43.59 -30.33
C GLN A 303 -1.58 43.37 -31.39
N GLY A 304 -1.96 43.37 -32.68
CA GLY A 304 -1.00 43.26 -33.79
C GLY A 304 -0.02 44.44 -33.80
N TYR A 305 -0.50 45.65 -33.55
CA TYR A 305 0.34 46.85 -33.46
C TYR A 305 1.37 46.76 -32.33
N VAL A 306 0.95 46.39 -31.11
CA VAL A 306 1.86 46.17 -29.97
C VAL A 306 2.91 45.10 -30.27
N SER A 307 2.53 44.01 -30.97
CA SER A 307 3.49 42.97 -31.36
C SER A 307 4.54 43.48 -32.36
N GLY A 308 4.14 44.35 -33.29
CA GLY A 308 5.05 45.03 -34.22
C GLY A 308 5.99 45.99 -33.51
N LEU A 309 5.48 46.76 -32.54
CA LEU A 309 6.31 47.64 -31.71
C LEU A 309 7.31 46.84 -30.87
N SER A 310 6.88 45.71 -30.28
CA SER A 310 7.75 44.81 -29.53
C SER A 310 8.92 44.29 -30.36
N SER A 311 8.66 43.82 -31.59
CA SER A 311 9.71 43.33 -32.49
C SER A 311 10.71 44.42 -32.87
N GLN A 312 10.23 45.63 -33.20
CA GLN A 312 11.11 46.75 -33.55
C GLN A 312 11.91 47.24 -32.33
N LEU A 313 11.25 47.38 -31.18
CA LEU A 313 11.89 47.83 -29.94
C LEU A 313 12.96 46.85 -29.48
N THR A 314 12.68 45.55 -29.51
CA THR A 314 13.66 44.52 -29.13
C THR A 314 14.86 44.49 -30.09
N SER A 315 14.62 44.67 -31.39
CA SER A 315 15.69 44.83 -32.38
C SER A 315 16.57 46.06 -32.11
N GLN A 316 15.99 47.18 -31.68
CA GLN A 316 16.74 48.40 -31.40
C GLN A 316 17.54 48.31 -30.08
N LEU A 317 16.98 47.67 -29.06
CA LEU A 317 17.64 47.50 -27.75
C LEU A 317 18.74 46.43 -27.78
N GLY A 318 18.64 45.45 -28.68
CA GLY A 318 19.59 44.35 -28.81
C GLY A 318 19.34 43.20 -27.83
N ALA A 319 19.92 42.03 -28.15
CA ALA A 319 19.66 40.77 -27.45
C ALA A 319 20.10 40.76 -25.97
N SER A 320 21.12 41.54 -25.60
CA SER A 320 21.63 41.58 -24.21
C SER A 320 20.64 42.23 -23.23
N LEU A 321 19.88 43.24 -23.68
CA LEU A 321 18.89 43.94 -22.86
C LEU A 321 17.48 43.32 -22.95
N THR A 322 17.28 42.42 -23.91
CA THR A 322 15.96 41.83 -24.21
C THR A 322 15.90 40.33 -23.95
N ALA A 323 16.99 39.72 -23.49
CA ALA A 323 17.01 38.35 -23.05
C ALA A 323 15.99 38.13 -21.92
N VAL A 324 15.27 37.01 -21.99
CA VAL A 324 14.39 36.60 -20.90
C VAL A 324 15.21 36.29 -19.64
N PRO A 325 14.64 36.46 -18.43
CA PRO A 325 15.35 36.17 -17.20
C PRO A 325 15.87 34.73 -17.22
N TYR A 326 17.14 34.56 -16.84
CA TYR A 326 17.79 33.25 -16.74
C TYR A 326 17.94 32.47 -18.05
N ALA A 327 17.91 33.13 -19.22
CA ALA A 327 18.13 32.49 -20.52
C ALA A 327 19.40 31.61 -20.56
N SER A 328 20.48 32.01 -19.88
CA SER A 328 21.73 31.23 -19.77
C SER A 328 21.56 29.88 -19.05
N CYS A 329 20.52 29.75 -18.22
CA CYS A 329 20.22 28.53 -17.47
C CYS A 329 19.46 27.49 -18.31
N ALA A 330 18.94 27.85 -19.49
CA ALA A 330 18.22 26.93 -20.36
C ALA A 330 19.10 25.73 -20.80
N ALA A 331 20.40 25.95 -20.97
CA ALA A 331 21.35 24.91 -21.37
C ALA A 331 21.77 23.99 -20.20
N ASN A 332 21.80 24.52 -18.97
CA ASN A 332 22.21 23.75 -17.79
C ASN A 332 21.61 24.35 -16.51
N VAL A 333 20.33 24.02 -16.27
CA VAL A 333 19.61 24.52 -15.10
C VAL A 333 20.21 24.01 -13.78
N ALA A 334 20.75 22.79 -13.78
CA ALA A 334 21.40 22.21 -12.60
C ALA A 334 22.60 23.04 -12.14
N SER A 335 23.42 23.54 -13.07
CA SER A 335 24.54 24.44 -12.76
C SER A 335 24.05 25.78 -12.19
N CYS A 336 22.97 26.35 -12.75
CA CYS A 336 22.40 27.58 -12.19
C CYS A 336 21.84 27.39 -10.77
N ILE A 337 21.21 26.26 -10.49
CA ILE A 337 20.78 25.90 -9.14
C ILE A 337 21.99 25.77 -8.23
N ALA A 338 23.04 25.07 -8.67
CA ALA A 338 24.25 24.85 -7.87
C ALA A 338 24.94 26.17 -7.48
N ASN A 339 24.87 27.18 -8.35
CA ASN A 339 25.46 28.50 -8.16
C ASN A 339 24.49 29.53 -7.55
N ASN A 340 23.33 29.11 -7.04
CA ASN A 340 22.32 29.99 -6.42
C ASN A 340 21.92 31.18 -7.32
N VAL A 341 21.80 30.96 -8.63
CA VAL A 341 21.41 32.00 -9.60
C VAL A 341 19.94 32.44 -9.41
N PHE A 342 19.09 31.53 -8.96
CA PHE A 342 17.66 31.79 -8.74
C PHE A 342 17.41 32.36 -7.33
N PRO A 343 16.52 33.37 -7.18
CA PRO A 343 16.07 33.82 -5.87
C PRO A 343 15.34 32.71 -5.10
N THR A 344 15.31 32.86 -3.78
CA THR A 344 14.58 31.94 -2.88
C THR A 344 13.07 32.18 -2.92
N ALA A 345 12.28 31.15 -2.61
CA ALA A 345 10.82 31.27 -2.47
C ALA A 345 10.38 32.38 -1.49
N SER A 346 11.17 32.61 -0.43
CA SER A 346 10.92 33.69 0.55
C SER A 346 11.08 35.08 -0.07
N GLN A 347 12.12 35.28 -0.89
CA GLN A 347 12.30 36.53 -1.62
C GLN A 347 11.15 36.79 -2.59
N PHE A 348 10.69 35.78 -3.33
CA PHE A 348 9.53 35.90 -4.21
C PHE A 348 8.24 36.25 -3.45
N THR A 349 7.97 35.53 -2.35
CA THR A 349 6.80 35.79 -1.49
C THR A 349 6.82 37.21 -0.93
N THR A 350 7.97 37.67 -0.46
CA THR A 350 8.15 39.01 0.12
C THR A 350 7.94 40.10 -0.94
N ALA A 351 8.47 39.92 -2.16
CA ALA A 351 8.26 40.86 -3.25
C ALA A 351 6.78 40.94 -3.68
N SER A 352 6.10 39.80 -3.77
CA SER A 352 4.66 39.74 -4.08
C SER A 352 3.81 40.43 -3.01
N GLN A 353 4.13 40.25 -1.72
CA GLN A 353 3.45 40.93 -0.62
C GLN A 353 3.70 42.44 -0.64
N ALA A 354 4.94 42.87 -0.88
CA ALA A 354 5.29 44.28 -1.00
C ALA A 354 4.54 44.96 -2.16
N TYR A 355 4.45 44.30 -3.32
CA TYR A 355 3.63 44.80 -4.42
C TYR A 355 2.15 44.88 -4.05
N ALA A 356 1.57 43.85 -3.42
CA ALA A 356 0.17 43.88 -3.00
C ALA A 356 -0.12 45.03 -2.01
N GLN A 357 0.82 45.35 -1.12
CA GLN A 357 0.72 46.51 -0.23
C GLN A 357 0.76 47.83 -1.00
N LEU A 358 1.62 47.97 -2.02
CA LEU A 358 1.60 49.17 -2.89
C LEU A 358 0.31 49.29 -3.70
N ALA A 359 -0.23 48.16 -4.17
CA ALA A 359 -1.41 48.13 -5.00
C ALA A 359 -2.71 48.38 -4.22
N THR A 360 -2.75 48.09 -2.92
CA THR A 360 -3.96 48.18 -2.07
C THR A 360 -3.87 49.22 -0.97
N TYR A 361 -2.67 49.76 -0.72
CA TYR A 361 -2.36 50.69 0.37
C TYR A 361 -2.70 50.17 1.78
N GLY A 362 -2.97 48.86 1.92
CA GLY A 362 -3.40 48.25 3.18
C GLY A 362 -4.76 48.78 3.68
N LEU A 363 -5.61 49.30 2.78
CA LEU A 363 -6.90 49.87 3.14
C LEU A 363 -7.86 48.80 3.69
N PRO A 364 -8.75 49.16 4.63
CA PRO A 364 -9.69 48.20 5.22
C PRO A 364 -10.70 47.72 4.18
N SER A 365 -11.08 46.45 4.29
CA SER A 365 -12.10 45.85 3.44
C SER A 365 -13.50 46.38 3.75
N VAL A 366 -14.33 46.56 2.72
CA VAL A 366 -15.75 46.96 2.82
C VAL A 366 -16.72 45.80 2.58
N GLY A 367 -16.21 44.58 2.38
CA GLY A 367 -16.99 43.39 2.09
C GLY A 367 -16.26 42.10 2.50
N PRO A 368 -16.77 40.91 2.12
CA PRO A 368 -16.09 39.64 2.38
C PRO A 368 -14.76 39.58 1.61
N THR A 369 -13.71 39.04 2.24
CA THR A 369 -12.35 38.93 1.65
C THR A 369 -12.05 37.59 1.00
N ASN A 370 -13.03 36.69 0.97
CA ASN A 370 -12.89 35.30 0.53
C ASN A 370 -13.88 34.91 -0.59
N LEU A 371 -14.39 35.88 -1.36
CA LEU A 371 -15.24 35.58 -2.51
C LEU A 371 -14.46 34.82 -3.58
N ALA A 372 -15.18 34.04 -4.39
CA ALA A 372 -14.57 33.36 -5.53
C ALA A 372 -13.89 34.37 -6.48
N PRO A 373 -12.80 33.97 -7.15
CA PRO A 373 -12.15 34.81 -8.14
C PRO A 373 -13.13 35.26 -9.25
N VAL A 374 -12.95 36.48 -9.74
CA VAL A 374 -13.71 37.04 -10.85
C VAL A 374 -12.75 37.66 -11.84
N VAL A 375 -12.44 36.92 -12.91
CA VAL A 375 -11.57 37.40 -13.99
C VAL A 375 -12.40 38.22 -14.97
N PRO A 376 -12.11 39.52 -15.16
CA PRO A 376 -12.83 40.34 -16.13
C PRO A 376 -12.68 39.77 -17.56
N LEU A 377 -13.75 39.86 -18.35
CA LEU A 377 -13.76 39.38 -19.73
C LEU A 377 -12.59 39.99 -20.54
N ASN A 378 -11.87 39.13 -21.28
CA ASN A 378 -10.71 39.46 -22.11
C ASN A 378 -9.45 39.95 -21.36
N SER A 379 -9.49 40.08 -20.03
CA SER A 379 -8.33 40.57 -19.25
C SER A 379 -7.10 39.66 -19.35
N GLN A 380 -7.26 38.40 -19.77
CA GLN A 380 -6.14 37.49 -20.06
C GLN A 380 -5.18 38.03 -21.13
N LEU A 381 -5.65 38.95 -21.99
CA LEU A 381 -4.81 39.60 -22.99
C LEU A 381 -3.75 40.51 -22.36
N LEU A 382 -3.96 41.00 -21.14
CA LEU A 382 -3.00 41.84 -20.42
C LEU A 382 -1.70 41.08 -20.10
N ILE A 383 -1.75 39.76 -19.93
CA ILE A 383 -0.60 38.92 -19.60
C ILE A 383 -0.18 37.97 -20.73
N ALA A 384 -0.85 38.01 -21.88
CA ALA A 384 -0.64 37.03 -22.94
C ALA A 384 0.79 37.03 -23.50
N SER A 385 1.43 38.19 -23.62
CA SER A 385 2.82 38.27 -24.11
C SER A 385 3.84 37.71 -23.12
N ARG A 386 3.49 37.59 -21.83
CA ARG A 386 4.36 37.02 -20.79
C ARG A 386 4.45 35.50 -20.90
N PHE A 387 3.40 34.83 -21.39
CA PHE A 387 3.33 33.37 -21.45
C PHE A 387 2.97 32.89 -22.85
N PRO A 388 3.90 32.95 -23.82
CA PRO A 388 3.63 32.59 -25.21
C PRO A 388 3.29 31.10 -25.42
N TYR A 389 3.46 30.27 -24.38
CA TYR A 389 3.19 28.84 -24.39
C TYR A 389 1.89 28.44 -23.65
N LEU A 390 1.15 29.40 -23.09
CA LEU A 390 -0.14 29.14 -22.42
C LEU A 390 -1.32 29.51 -23.32
N SER A 391 -2.40 28.72 -23.23
CA SER A 391 -3.67 29.00 -23.89
C SER A 391 -4.47 30.11 -23.18
N SER A 392 -5.46 30.69 -23.85
CA SER A 392 -6.29 31.75 -23.25
C SER A 392 -7.03 31.30 -21.98
N SER A 393 -7.50 30.06 -21.90
CA SER A 393 -8.14 29.53 -20.68
C SER A 393 -7.14 29.42 -19.52
N GLN A 394 -5.92 28.99 -19.81
CA GLN A 394 -4.85 28.91 -18.82
C GLN A 394 -4.43 30.29 -18.31
N LEU A 395 -4.42 31.31 -19.17
CA LEU A 395 -4.17 32.69 -18.75
C LEU A 395 -5.29 33.23 -17.85
N ILE A 396 -6.55 32.85 -18.10
CA ILE A 396 -7.67 33.15 -17.21
C ILE A 396 -7.43 32.49 -15.84
N ASP A 397 -7.01 31.23 -15.80
CA ASP A 397 -6.70 30.54 -14.54
C ASP A 397 -5.52 31.18 -13.78
N VAL A 398 -4.51 31.68 -14.49
CA VAL A 398 -3.41 32.46 -13.90
C VAL A 398 -3.95 33.73 -13.24
N LEU A 399 -4.79 34.51 -13.92
CA LEU A 399 -5.40 35.71 -13.34
C LEU A 399 -6.27 35.37 -12.14
N ALA A 400 -7.16 34.38 -12.26
CA ALA A 400 -8.06 33.95 -11.19
C ALA A 400 -7.29 33.53 -9.94
N SER A 401 -6.20 32.78 -10.11
CA SER A 401 -5.42 32.25 -8.99
C SER A 401 -4.45 33.24 -8.36
N THR A 402 -4.31 34.44 -8.92
CA THR A 402 -3.39 35.48 -8.43
C THR A 402 -4.09 36.78 -8.00
N GLU A 403 -5.42 36.83 -8.06
CA GLU A 403 -6.22 38.00 -7.65
C GLU A 403 -5.83 38.54 -6.26
N LEU A 404 -5.85 39.86 -6.13
CA LEU A 404 -5.90 40.53 -4.83
C LEU A 404 -7.17 40.10 -4.09
N PRO A 405 -7.17 40.10 -2.74
CA PRO A 405 -8.34 39.74 -1.96
C PRO A 405 -9.59 40.53 -2.36
N SER A 406 -10.73 39.83 -2.41
CA SER A 406 -12.04 40.46 -2.61
C SER A 406 -12.40 41.46 -1.50
N GLY A 407 -13.40 42.30 -1.74
CA GLY A 407 -13.92 43.22 -0.72
C GLY A 407 -13.04 44.45 -0.50
N SER A 408 -12.06 44.71 -1.37
CA SER A 408 -11.37 46.00 -1.43
C SER A 408 -12.38 47.13 -1.70
N PRO A 409 -12.16 48.37 -1.21
CA PRO A 409 -13.17 49.43 -1.27
C PRO A 409 -13.71 49.77 -2.67
N LEU A 410 -12.94 49.54 -3.74
CA LEU A 410 -13.39 49.79 -5.12
C LEU A 410 -13.86 48.53 -5.86
N ASP A 411 -13.93 47.40 -5.17
CA ASP A 411 -14.41 46.14 -5.73
C ASP A 411 -15.94 46.18 -5.94
N ASN A 412 -16.36 46.42 -7.18
CA ASN A 412 -17.77 46.37 -7.60
C ASN A 412 -18.22 44.96 -8.04
N GLY A 413 -17.39 43.93 -7.83
CA GLY A 413 -17.66 42.56 -8.27
C GLY A 413 -17.34 42.26 -9.74
N SER A 414 -16.83 43.24 -10.50
CA SER A 414 -16.40 43.02 -11.90
C SER A 414 -15.00 42.40 -12.04
N GLY A 415 -14.21 42.41 -10.96
CA GLY A 415 -12.84 41.87 -10.94
C GLY A 415 -11.73 42.88 -11.27
N TRP A 416 -12.04 44.07 -11.80
CA TRP A 416 -11.02 45.04 -12.23
C TRP A 416 -10.11 45.54 -11.11
N ASP A 417 -10.65 45.69 -9.89
CA ASP A 417 -9.86 46.06 -8.71
C ASP A 417 -8.98 44.91 -8.21
N ARG A 418 -9.39 43.67 -8.49
CA ARG A 418 -8.73 42.45 -8.00
C ARG A 418 -7.55 42.01 -8.85
N LEU A 419 -7.39 42.52 -10.07
CA LEU A 419 -6.30 42.12 -10.95
C LEU A 419 -4.92 42.43 -10.34
N ASN A 420 -4.12 41.39 -10.12
CA ASN A 420 -2.74 41.50 -9.65
C ASN A 420 -1.77 41.11 -10.78
N LEU A 421 -1.45 42.06 -11.66
CA LEU A 421 -0.63 41.74 -12.84
C LEU A 421 0.83 41.42 -12.48
N PHE A 422 1.33 41.85 -11.32
CA PHE A 422 2.65 41.47 -10.83
C PHE A 422 2.71 39.99 -10.44
N ALA A 423 1.74 39.52 -9.64
CA ALA A 423 1.65 38.11 -9.27
C ALA A 423 1.32 37.25 -10.49
N ALA A 424 0.39 37.68 -11.36
CA ALA A 424 0.05 36.96 -12.58
C ALA A 424 1.26 36.76 -13.51
N ALA A 425 2.14 37.76 -13.64
CA ALA A 425 3.37 37.63 -14.42
C ALA A 425 4.41 36.65 -13.81
N GLY A 426 4.21 36.26 -12.55
CA GLY A 426 4.95 35.20 -11.85
C GLY A 426 4.40 33.80 -12.08
N GLY A 427 3.34 33.62 -12.87
CA GLY A 427 2.73 32.32 -13.18
C GLY A 427 1.49 32.02 -12.32
N TYR A 428 1.08 30.76 -12.25
CA TYR A 428 -0.09 30.34 -11.46
C TYR A 428 0.10 30.61 -9.96
N GLY A 429 -0.95 31.01 -9.24
CA GLY A 429 -0.98 31.00 -7.77
C GLY A 429 -1.63 29.74 -7.19
N ALA A 430 -2.41 29.02 -8.00
CA ALA A 430 -3.03 27.75 -7.63
C ALA A 430 -3.48 26.98 -8.88
N PHE A 431 -3.48 25.65 -8.80
CA PHE A 431 -4.11 24.76 -9.76
C PHE A 431 -5.49 24.36 -9.25
N THR A 432 -6.54 25.00 -9.76
CA THR A 432 -7.94 24.62 -9.48
C THR A 432 -8.33 23.32 -10.20
N SER A 433 -7.65 23.01 -11.29
CA SER A 433 -7.75 21.78 -12.08
C SER A 433 -6.37 21.39 -12.63
N ASN A 434 -6.26 20.24 -13.30
CA ASN A 434 -4.99 19.79 -13.86
C ASN A 434 -4.52 20.69 -15.02
N VAL A 435 -3.28 21.18 -14.93
CA VAL A 435 -2.67 22.09 -15.90
C VAL A 435 -1.63 21.35 -16.73
N SER A 436 -1.68 21.51 -18.05
CA SER A 436 -0.66 20.99 -18.97
C SER A 436 0.09 22.12 -19.67
N VAL A 437 1.43 22.12 -19.60
CA VAL A 437 2.28 23.19 -20.15
C VAL A 437 3.19 22.60 -21.21
N ASN A 438 3.10 23.08 -22.46
CA ASN A 438 3.92 22.61 -23.58
C ASN A 438 4.87 23.71 -24.05
N MET A 439 6.16 23.59 -23.69
CA MET A 439 7.19 24.58 -24.00
C MET A 439 8.12 24.04 -25.09
N ASN A 440 8.32 24.79 -26.19
CA ASN A 440 9.23 24.40 -27.26
C ASN A 440 10.53 25.22 -27.23
N ALA A 441 11.64 24.59 -26.84
CA ALA A 441 12.92 25.26 -26.71
C ALA A 441 13.44 25.90 -28.02
N ALA A 442 13.06 25.35 -29.17
CA ALA A 442 13.48 25.88 -30.48
C ALA A 442 12.90 27.27 -30.79
N LEU A 443 11.82 27.68 -30.11
CA LEU A 443 11.22 29.01 -30.25
C LEU A 443 11.95 30.10 -29.43
N GLY A 444 12.91 29.73 -28.59
CA GLY A 444 13.67 30.68 -27.78
C GLY A 444 12.83 31.42 -26.73
N GLY A 445 13.45 32.42 -26.08
CA GLY A 445 12.79 33.25 -25.07
C GLY A 445 12.10 32.42 -23.98
N PHE A 446 10.87 32.82 -23.62
CA PHE A 446 10.07 32.12 -22.61
C PHE A 446 9.62 30.71 -23.01
N ASN A 447 9.70 30.33 -24.28
CA ASN A 447 9.46 28.93 -24.69
C ASN A 447 10.65 28.03 -24.38
N ALA A 448 11.85 28.58 -24.25
CA ALA A 448 13.06 27.83 -23.90
C ALA A 448 13.25 27.69 -22.39
N ILE A 449 13.04 28.77 -21.64
CA ILE A 449 13.07 28.73 -20.18
C ILE A 449 12.11 29.77 -19.60
N ASP A 450 11.40 29.38 -18.55
CA ASP A 450 10.58 30.29 -17.76
C ASP A 450 10.58 29.92 -16.28
N VAL A 451 10.37 30.92 -15.43
CA VAL A 451 10.30 30.79 -13.97
C VAL A 451 8.90 31.17 -13.49
N TRP A 452 8.23 30.24 -12.83
CA TRP A 452 7.03 30.52 -12.04
C TRP A 452 7.44 30.76 -10.59
N SER A 453 7.26 31.99 -10.13
CA SER A 453 7.76 32.51 -8.86
C SER A 453 6.74 32.44 -7.73
N ASN A 454 5.46 32.25 -8.04
CA ASN A 454 4.41 32.16 -7.05
C ASN A 454 4.47 30.86 -6.23
N ASN A 455 3.93 30.91 -5.02
CA ASN A 455 3.60 29.71 -4.25
C ASN A 455 2.34 29.10 -4.86
N ILE A 456 2.42 27.87 -5.36
CA ILE A 456 1.30 27.24 -6.09
C ILE A 456 0.58 26.23 -5.20
N GLY A 457 -0.69 26.51 -4.88
CA GLY A 457 -1.58 25.58 -4.14
C GLY A 457 -2.65 24.92 -5.01
N GLY A 458 -3.67 24.34 -4.37
CA GLY A 458 -4.88 23.85 -5.03
C GLY A 458 -4.93 22.32 -5.30
N PRO A 459 -6.11 21.79 -5.65
CA PRO A 459 -6.30 20.34 -5.83
C PRO A 459 -5.76 19.79 -7.16
N GLY A 460 -5.46 20.64 -8.14
CA GLY A 460 -4.97 20.24 -9.46
C GLY A 460 -3.50 19.80 -9.45
N GLY A 461 -3.10 19.16 -10.55
CA GLY A 461 -1.71 18.73 -10.81
C GLY A 461 -1.08 19.41 -12.02
N LEU A 462 0.23 19.25 -12.17
CA LEU A 462 1.02 19.81 -13.28
C LEU A 462 1.49 18.71 -14.23
N THR A 463 1.27 18.90 -15.54
CA THR A 463 1.88 18.09 -16.59
C THR A 463 2.79 18.96 -17.45
N LYS A 464 4.11 18.71 -17.40
CA LYS A 464 5.11 19.41 -18.22
C LYS A 464 5.42 18.61 -19.49
N LEU A 465 5.23 19.26 -20.63
CA LEU A 465 5.45 18.76 -21.99
C LEU A 465 6.44 19.65 -22.75
N GLY A 466 6.90 19.15 -23.91
CA GLY A 466 7.78 19.89 -24.82
C GLY A 466 9.22 20.02 -24.30
N THR A 467 10.12 20.45 -25.18
CA THR A 467 11.58 20.45 -24.95
C THR A 467 12.10 21.56 -24.04
N GLY A 468 11.29 22.57 -23.71
CA GLY A 468 11.69 23.71 -22.86
C GLY A 468 11.84 23.37 -21.38
N THR A 469 12.37 24.33 -20.62
CA THR A 469 12.57 24.24 -19.17
C THR A 469 11.55 25.10 -18.41
N LEU A 470 10.79 24.51 -17.49
CA LEU A 470 9.97 25.26 -16.54
C LEU A 470 10.64 25.20 -15.16
N VAL A 471 10.80 26.33 -14.50
CA VAL A 471 11.33 26.41 -13.12
C VAL A 471 10.20 26.76 -12.16
N LEU A 472 9.95 25.92 -11.17
CA LEU A 472 9.07 26.23 -10.03
C LEU A 472 9.93 26.77 -8.88
N ALA A 473 9.77 28.04 -8.57
CA ALA A 473 10.62 28.73 -7.60
C ALA A 473 9.94 29.05 -6.27
N GLY A 474 8.61 28.97 -6.20
CA GLY A 474 7.85 29.12 -4.96
C GLY A 474 7.76 27.85 -4.10
N THR A 475 7.08 27.99 -2.97
CA THR A 475 6.66 26.89 -2.09
C THR A 475 5.38 26.27 -2.65
N ASN A 476 5.48 25.09 -3.27
CA ASN A 476 4.36 24.46 -3.98
C ASN A 476 3.69 23.39 -3.11
N SER A 477 2.37 23.50 -2.94
CA SER A 477 1.54 22.66 -2.07
C SER A 477 0.35 22.01 -2.77
N TYR A 478 0.27 22.12 -4.10
CA TYR A 478 -0.80 21.49 -4.88
C TYR A 478 -0.78 19.96 -4.75
N SER A 479 -1.97 19.34 -4.75
CA SER A 479 -2.12 17.92 -4.40
C SER A 479 -2.36 16.96 -5.57
N GLY A 480 -2.63 17.46 -6.78
CA GLY A 480 -2.90 16.62 -7.96
C GLY A 480 -1.66 15.92 -8.55
N GLY A 481 -0.47 16.17 -7.98
CA GLY A 481 0.79 15.57 -8.41
C GLY A 481 1.41 16.22 -9.64
N THR A 482 2.59 15.74 -10.00
CA THR A 482 3.43 16.32 -11.05
C THR A 482 3.88 15.26 -12.04
N SER A 483 3.65 15.47 -13.33
CA SER A 483 4.11 14.60 -14.42
C SER A 483 5.02 15.38 -15.35
N VAL A 484 6.26 14.95 -15.52
CA VAL A 484 7.23 15.52 -16.46
C VAL A 484 7.37 14.55 -17.62
N LEU A 485 6.74 14.86 -18.76
CA LEU A 485 6.70 13.99 -19.94
C LEU A 485 7.58 14.50 -21.08
N GLY A 486 8.19 15.67 -20.93
CA GLY A 486 9.17 16.21 -21.88
C GLY A 486 9.94 17.42 -21.35
N GLY A 487 11.16 17.58 -21.84
CA GLY A 487 12.05 18.68 -21.46
C GLY A 487 12.43 18.60 -19.99
N THR A 488 12.57 19.77 -19.35
CA THR A 488 13.01 19.86 -17.95
C THR A 488 11.96 20.56 -17.09
N LEU A 489 11.64 19.97 -15.94
CA LEU A 489 11.03 20.68 -14.82
C LEU A 489 12.09 20.86 -13.73
N ALA A 490 12.42 22.10 -13.41
CA ALA A 490 13.36 22.44 -12.36
C ALA A 490 12.61 22.95 -11.12
N LEU A 491 13.12 22.61 -9.94
CA LEU A 491 12.56 23.02 -8.66
C LEU A 491 13.66 23.72 -7.84
N THR A 492 13.48 25.03 -7.61
CA THR A 492 14.35 25.84 -6.75
C THR A 492 13.68 26.23 -5.44
N GLY A 493 12.35 26.20 -5.40
CA GLY A 493 11.57 26.28 -4.17
C GLY A 493 11.36 24.88 -3.57
N SER A 494 10.14 24.59 -3.11
CA SER A 494 9.75 23.27 -2.59
C SER A 494 8.51 22.71 -3.27
N MET A 495 8.34 21.40 -3.23
CA MET A 495 7.18 20.71 -3.81
C MET A 495 6.88 19.45 -3.01
N ILE A 496 5.60 19.18 -2.79
CA ILE A 496 5.09 17.97 -2.13
C ILE A 496 4.26 17.14 -3.12
N GLY A 497 4.13 15.84 -2.82
CA GLY A 497 3.22 14.95 -3.53
C GLY A 497 3.88 14.03 -4.56
N ASN A 498 3.05 13.42 -5.38
CA ASN A 498 3.47 12.44 -6.37
C ASN A 498 4.24 13.09 -7.50
N LEU A 499 5.30 12.42 -7.97
CA LEU A 499 6.10 12.85 -9.11
C LEU A 499 6.27 11.68 -10.08
N SER A 500 5.99 11.91 -11.36
CA SER A 500 6.29 11.00 -12.45
C SER A 500 7.21 11.69 -13.45
N ILE A 501 8.28 11.00 -13.86
CA ILE A 501 9.23 11.49 -14.85
C ILE A 501 9.26 10.46 -15.98
N GLY A 502 8.76 10.86 -17.15
CA GLY A 502 8.72 10.02 -18.35
C GLY A 502 10.09 9.85 -19.01
N PRO A 503 10.24 8.84 -19.88
CA PRO A 503 11.47 8.63 -20.64
C PRO A 503 11.89 9.89 -21.41
N GLY A 504 13.18 10.24 -21.35
CA GLY A 504 13.74 11.43 -22.01
C GLY A 504 13.41 12.78 -21.36
N ALA A 505 12.60 12.80 -20.30
CA ALA A 505 12.32 13.99 -19.51
C ALA A 505 13.27 14.09 -18.29
N SER A 506 13.42 15.30 -17.76
CA SER A 506 14.28 15.59 -16.62
C SER A 506 13.56 16.36 -15.53
N PHE A 507 13.76 15.94 -14.28
CA PHE A 507 13.41 16.71 -13.09
C PHE A 507 14.69 17.08 -12.34
N VAL A 508 14.92 18.37 -12.12
CA VAL A 508 16.13 18.87 -11.45
C VAL A 508 15.72 19.60 -10.17
N SER A 509 16.20 19.18 -9.00
CA SER A 509 15.83 19.77 -7.71
C SER A 509 17.04 20.31 -6.97
N GLY A 510 16.91 21.51 -6.39
CA GLY A 510 17.85 22.06 -5.41
C GLY A 510 17.66 21.56 -3.98
N GLY A 511 16.85 20.52 -3.76
CA GLY A 511 16.60 19.94 -2.43
C GLY A 511 15.21 20.18 -1.85
N GLY A 512 14.32 20.82 -2.61
CA GLY A 512 12.95 21.12 -2.19
C GLY A 512 11.93 20.02 -2.40
N TYR A 513 12.33 18.88 -2.97
CA TYR A 513 11.47 17.71 -3.16
C TYR A 513 11.91 16.56 -2.27
N SER A 514 10.94 15.90 -1.65
CA SER A 514 11.11 14.63 -0.95
C SER A 514 9.90 13.73 -1.24
N VAL A 515 10.11 12.42 -1.27
CA VAL A 515 9.01 11.48 -1.40
C VAL A 515 8.44 11.27 0.00
N ALA A 516 7.35 11.96 0.32
CA ALA A 516 6.69 11.85 1.63
C ALA A 516 6.02 10.47 1.83
N PRO A 517 5.69 10.09 3.08
CA PRO A 517 4.88 8.90 3.32
C PRO A 517 3.57 8.91 2.52
N GLY A 518 3.26 7.81 1.85
CA GLY A 518 2.09 7.69 0.96
C GLY A 518 2.25 8.35 -0.43
N ALA A 519 3.31 9.12 -0.66
CA ALA A 519 3.64 9.64 -1.98
C ALA A 519 4.47 8.65 -2.81
N THR A 520 4.41 8.79 -4.13
CA THR A 520 5.19 7.99 -5.08
C THR A 520 6.03 8.88 -6.00
N LEU A 521 7.30 8.53 -6.17
CA LEU A 521 8.15 8.98 -7.26
C LEU A 521 8.34 7.82 -8.25
N ASN A 522 7.79 7.96 -9.46
CA ASN A 522 8.02 7.03 -10.56
C ASN A 522 8.95 7.68 -11.61
N ASN A 523 10.21 7.27 -11.62
CA ASN A 523 11.25 7.81 -12.48
C ASN A 523 11.61 6.85 -13.61
N ALA A 524 11.21 7.16 -14.84
CA ALA A 524 11.67 6.52 -16.08
C ALA A 524 12.59 7.44 -16.92
N GLY A 525 12.79 8.70 -16.49
CA GLY A 525 13.66 9.69 -17.12
C GLY A 525 14.90 9.97 -16.27
N THR A 526 15.24 11.24 -16.10
CA THR A 526 16.33 11.69 -15.22
C THR A 526 15.79 12.45 -14.02
N TYR A 527 16.08 11.98 -12.82
CA TYR A 527 16.00 12.79 -11.60
C TYR A 527 17.40 13.29 -11.25
N GLN A 528 17.57 14.58 -11.03
CA GLN A 528 18.85 15.16 -10.60
C GLN A 528 18.66 15.98 -9.32
N SER A 529 19.36 15.57 -8.27
CA SER A 529 19.50 16.34 -7.04
C SER A 529 20.76 17.21 -7.11
N VAL A 530 20.62 18.49 -6.80
CA VAL A 530 21.71 19.47 -6.79
C VAL A 530 21.89 19.98 -5.36
N ASN A 531 23.13 19.94 -4.84
CA ASN A 531 23.51 20.38 -3.49
C ASN A 531 22.64 19.83 -2.34
N SER A 532 21.98 18.68 -2.58
CA SER A 532 21.01 18.09 -1.67
C SER A 532 20.91 16.59 -1.91
N THR A 533 20.46 15.87 -0.90
CA THR A 533 20.19 14.44 -0.97
C THR A 533 18.71 14.21 -1.18
N LEU A 534 18.33 13.39 -2.16
CA LEU A 534 16.94 12.95 -2.31
C LEU A 534 16.58 12.09 -1.09
N SER A 535 15.55 12.49 -0.36
CA SER A 535 14.99 11.71 0.75
C SER A 535 13.72 11.00 0.30
N ASN A 536 13.68 9.68 0.45
CA ASN A 536 12.51 8.86 0.20
C ASN A 536 11.95 8.28 1.51
N GLN A 537 10.72 8.65 1.86
CA GLN A 537 9.93 8.07 2.95
C GLN A 537 8.64 7.39 2.43
N GLY A 538 8.40 7.43 1.12
CA GLY A 538 7.26 6.83 0.43
C GLY A 538 7.70 5.70 -0.50
N ALA A 539 7.16 5.65 -1.71
CA ALA A 539 7.54 4.68 -2.73
C ALA A 539 8.36 5.35 -3.86
N LEU A 540 9.57 4.87 -4.08
CA LEU A 540 10.44 5.28 -5.18
C LEU A 540 10.62 4.12 -6.15
N ILE A 541 10.12 4.27 -7.37
CA ILE A 541 10.32 3.34 -8.48
C ILE A 541 11.29 4.01 -9.45
N ASN A 542 12.50 3.50 -9.56
CA ASN A 542 13.52 4.04 -10.44
C ASN A 542 13.83 3.05 -11.57
N ASN A 543 13.32 3.35 -12.77
CA ASN A 543 13.63 2.67 -14.03
C ASN A 543 14.50 3.53 -14.96
N GLY A 544 14.82 4.76 -14.56
CA GLY A 544 15.65 5.70 -15.29
C GLY A 544 16.98 5.97 -14.60
N LEU A 545 17.40 7.24 -14.62
CA LEU A 545 18.64 7.73 -14.03
C LEU A 545 18.34 8.63 -12.83
N ILE A 546 19.02 8.40 -11.71
CA ILE A 546 19.10 9.34 -10.59
C ILE A 546 20.53 9.86 -10.52
N ILE A 547 20.72 11.17 -10.50
CA ILE A 547 22.01 11.84 -10.29
C ILE A 547 21.95 12.56 -8.94
N GLY A 548 22.87 12.21 -8.03
CA GLY A 548 22.91 12.73 -6.66
C GLY A 548 22.74 11.62 -5.61
N ASN A 549 22.93 11.99 -4.35
CA ASN A 549 22.78 11.04 -3.23
C ASN A 549 21.31 10.73 -2.96
N LEU A 550 21.02 9.52 -2.48
CA LEU A 550 19.69 9.05 -2.11
C LEU A 550 19.70 8.44 -0.70
N ASN A 551 18.83 8.95 0.17
CA ASN A 551 18.49 8.33 1.45
C ASN A 551 17.11 7.68 1.34
N ASN A 552 17.05 6.36 1.50
CA ASN A 552 15.83 5.57 1.43
C ASN A 552 15.37 5.09 2.81
N PHE A 553 14.24 5.59 3.28
CA PHE A 553 13.54 5.16 4.49
C PHE A 553 12.14 4.58 4.18
N GLY A 554 11.67 4.70 2.95
CA GLY A 554 10.47 4.05 2.42
C GLY A 554 10.82 2.78 1.63
N SER A 555 10.20 2.59 0.46
CA SER A 555 10.55 1.54 -0.50
C SER A 555 11.27 2.11 -1.72
N LEU A 556 12.35 1.45 -2.14
CA LEU A 556 13.06 1.71 -3.39
C LEU A 556 13.02 0.46 -4.26
N SER A 557 12.56 0.60 -5.50
CA SER A 557 12.47 -0.48 -6.48
C SER A 557 12.82 -0.03 -7.90
N GLY A 558 12.80 -0.96 -8.85
CA GLY A 558 13.09 -0.70 -10.26
C GLY A 558 14.52 -1.06 -10.65
N ASN A 559 14.82 -0.97 -11.96
CA ASN A 559 16.06 -1.43 -12.57
C ASN A 559 16.98 -0.30 -13.05
N GLY A 560 16.78 0.91 -12.55
CA GLY A 560 17.50 2.12 -12.95
C GLY A 560 18.91 2.24 -12.37
N ILE A 561 19.57 3.33 -12.76
CA ILE A 561 20.94 3.66 -12.36
C ILE A 561 20.89 4.82 -11.35
N LEU A 562 21.67 4.71 -10.27
CA LEU A 562 21.97 5.80 -9.35
C LEU A 562 23.43 6.23 -9.50
N ILE A 563 23.67 7.48 -9.89
CA ILE A 563 24.98 8.13 -9.85
C ILE A 563 25.08 8.95 -8.57
N GLY A 564 25.55 8.30 -7.50
CA GLY A 564 25.68 8.88 -6.17
C GLY A 564 25.69 7.80 -5.10
N ASN A 565 25.77 8.22 -3.83
CA ASN A 565 25.70 7.30 -2.71
C ASN A 565 24.25 6.93 -2.38
N LEU A 566 24.00 5.66 -2.06
CA LEU A 566 22.73 5.15 -1.56
C LEU A 566 22.86 4.76 -0.09
N ALA A 567 22.12 5.41 0.80
CA ALA A 567 21.92 4.94 2.16
C ALA A 567 20.47 4.48 2.33
N SER A 568 20.23 3.29 2.87
CA SER A 568 18.87 2.75 3.01
C SER A 568 18.61 2.16 4.39
N GLY A 569 17.68 2.79 5.12
CA GLY A 569 17.05 2.23 6.33
C GLY A 569 15.65 1.67 6.07
N GLY A 570 15.15 1.76 4.83
CA GLY A 570 13.87 1.20 4.39
C GLY A 570 14.03 -0.11 3.60
N ILE A 571 13.05 -0.41 2.76
CA ILE A 571 13.05 -1.57 1.85
C ILE A 571 13.78 -1.21 0.56
N ILE A 572 14.68 -2.07 0.11
CA ILE A 572 15.18 -2.09 -1.27
C ILE A 572 14.73 -3.40 -1.92
N ALA A 573 14.08 -3.29 -3.08
CA ALA A 573 13.61 -4.40 -3.91
C ALA A 573 14.03 -4.14 -5.38
N PRO A 574 15.25 -4.51 -5.78
CA PRO A 574 15.76 -4.24 -7.13
C PRO A 574 14.90 -4.87 -8.23
N GLY A 575 14.79 -4.20 -9.38
CA GLY A 575 14.27 -4.80 -10.62
C GLY A 575 12.79 -4.59 -10.93
N ASN A 576 12.34 -5.31 -11.97
CA ASN A 576 10.93 -5.60 -12.29
C ASN A 576 10.65 -7.11 -12.06
N SER A 577 11.29 -7.68 -11.03
CA SER A 577 10.93 -8.99 -10.45
C SER A 577 11.02 -10.19 -11.40
N ILE A 578 12.20 -10.70 -11.80
CA ILE A 578 13.56 -10.57 -11.23
C ILE A 578 14.39 -9.52 -12.00
N GLY A 579 15.20 -8.69 -11.32
CA GLY A 579 16.06 -7.71 -12.01
C GLY A 579 17.22 -7.11 -11.20
N ALA A 580 17.99 -6.24 -11.84
CA ALA A 580 19.20 -5.64 -11.27
C ALA A 580 19.10 -4.12 -11.12
N MET A 581 19.73 -3.57 -10.08
CA MET A 581 19.87 -2.14 -9.83
C MET A 581 21.36 -1.78 -9.72
N SER A 582 21.75 -0.64 -10.30
CA SER A 582 23.14 -0.19 -10.28
C SER A 582 23.34 1.08 -9.44
N VAL A 583 24.33 1.06 -8.56
CA VAL A 583 24.77 2.19 -7.75
C VAL A 583 26.21 2.53 -8.13
N SER A 584 26.41 3.68 -8.79
CA SER A 584 27.73 4.17 -9.24
C SER A 584 28.51 4.93 -8.13
N GLY A 585 28.06 4.82 -6.87
CA GLY A 585 28.74 5.34 -5.68
C GLY A 585 28.82 4.26 -4.60
N ASN A 586 28.81 4.66 -3.33
CA ASN A 586 28.80 3.72 -2.21
C ASN A 586 27.36 3.33 -1.84
N PHE A 587 27.18 2.09 -1.40
CA PHE A 587 25.94 1.58 -0.84
C PHE A 587 26.08 1.35 0.66
N THR A 588 25.12 1.82 1.45
CA THR A 588 25.05 1.57 2.88
C THR A 588 23.66 1.09 3.25
N GLN A 589 23.56 -0.15 3.73
CA GLN A 589 22.35 -0.64 4.37
C GLN A 589 22.39 -0.28 5.86
N LEU A 590 21.48 0.60 6.29
CA LEU A 590 21.36 1.10 7.65
C LEU A 590 20.59 0.10 8.54
N PRO A 591 20.67 0.22 9.89
CA PRO A 591 19.88 -0.57 10.82
C PRO A 591 18.38 -0.43 10.53
N GLY A 592 17.64 -1.54 10.60
CA GLY A 592 16.21 -1.60 10.26
C GLY A 592 15.92 -1.72 8.76
N GLY A 593 16.91 -1.45 7.89
CA GLY A 593 16.75 -1.60 6.45
C GLY A 593 16.67 -3.07 6.02
N THR A 594 15.80 -3.37 5.06
CA THR A 594 15.62 -4.72 4.50
C THR A 594 15.91 -4.75 3.01
N TYR A 595 16.74 -5.69 2.56
CA TYR A 595 16.85 -6.05 1.15
C TYR A 595 15.88 -7.20 0.85
N GLN A 596 14.85 -6.94 0.05
CA GLN A 596 14.00 -7.96 -0.53
C GLN A 596 14.61 -8.48 -1.83
N ALA A 597 14.93 -9.77 -1.87
CA ALA A 597 15.54 -10.42 -3.02
C ALA A 597 14.58 -11.48 -3.57
N GLU A 598 14.03 -11.25 -4.76
CA GLU A 598 13.26 -12.25 -5.49
C GLU A 598 14.21 -13.27 -6.12
N VAL A 599 13.83 -14.55 -6.04
CA VAL A 599 14.66 -15.66 -6.51
C VAL A 599 13.81 -16.74 -7.15
N ASN A 600 14.35 -17.47 -8.12
CA ASN A 600 13.63 -18.57 -8.78
C ASN A 600 14.43 -19.88 -8.82
N PRO A 601 13.77 -21.03 -9.11
CA PRO A 601 14.45 -22.32 -9.16
C PRO A 601 15.55 -22.44 -10.22
N GLN A 602 15.58 -21.54 -11.22
CA GLN A 602 16.60 -21.52 -12.28
C GLN A 602 17.92 -20.86 -11.83
N GLY A 603 18.02 -20.41 -10.58
CA GLY A 603 19.22 -19.75 -10.07
C GLY A 603 19.28 -18.25 -10.38
N GLN A 604 18.18 -17.64 -10.82
CA GLN A 604 18.12 -16.20 -11.04
C GLN A 604 17.69 -15.50 -9.76
N SER A 605 18.25 -14.32 -9.51
CA SER A 605 17.90 -13.47 -8.37
C SER A 605 17.96 -12.00 -8.71
N ASP A 606 17.34 -11.19 -7.87
CA ASP A 606 17.63 -9.77 -7.85
C ASP A 606 19.10 -9.52 -7.50
N LEU A 607 19.63 -8.41 -8.01
CA LEU A 607 21.02 -8.04 -7.83
C LEU A 607 21.18 -6.52 -7.63
N ILE A 608 21.91 -6.13 -6.59
CA ILE A 608 22.45 -4.78 -6.46
C ILE A 608 23.92 -4.80 -6.88
N THR A 609 24.27 -4.07 -7.93
CA THR A 609 25.66 -3.86 -8.35
C THR A 609 26.15 -2.49 -7.89
N VAL A 610 27.24 -2.45 -7.14
CA VAL A 610 27.81 -1.24 -6.55
C VAL A 610 29.22 -1.04 -7.10
N SER A 611 29.50 0.09 -7.75
CA SER A 611 30.85 0.38 -8.24
C SER A 611 31.80 0.84 -7.11
N GLY A 612 31.25 1.49 -6.08
CA GLY A 612 31.97 1.83 -4.85
C GLY A 612 31.95 0.69 -3.83
N THR A 613 32.03 1.04 -2.54
CA THR A 613 31.94 0.07 -1.44
C THR A 613 30.50 -0.23 -1.05
N ALA A 614 30.25 -1.42 -0.51
CA ALA A 614 29.02 -1.75 0.19
C ALA A 614 29.27 -1.93 1.68
N THR A 615 28.51 -1.21 2.53
CA THR A 615 28.58 -1.31 3.98
C THR A 615 27.25 -1.82 4.54
N LEU A 616 27.28 -2.97 5.22
CA LEU A 616 26.11 -3.61 5.84
C LEU A 616 26.17 -3.39 7.36
N GLN A 617 25.33 -2.51 7.88
CA GLN A 617 25.36 -2.16 9.30
C GLN A 617 24.57 -3.18 10.15
N PRO A 618 24.95 -3.39 11.42
CA PRO A 618 24.20 -4.24 12.34
C PRO A 618 22.72 -3.85 12.44
N GLY A 619 21.82 -4.83 12.49
CA GLY A 619 20.37 -4.62 12.50
C GLY A 619 19.73 -4.50 11.11
N SER A 620 20.50 -4.57 10.03
CA SER A 620 19.96 -4.75 8.67
C SER A 620 19.62 -6.22 8.37
N GLY A 621 18.69 -6.47 7.45
CA GLY A 621 18.22 -7.82 7.12
C GLY A 621 17.99 -8.08 5.62
N VAL A 622 17.87 -9.36 5.28
CA VAL A 622 17.46 -9.84 3.96
C VAL A 622 16.14 -10.60 4.06
N GLN A 623 15.25 -10.39 3.11
CA GLN A 623 14.04 -11.20 2.92
C GLN A 623 14.10 -11.85 1.54
N ALA A 624 14.24 -13.16 1.50
CA ALA A 624 14.14 -13.93 0.28
C ALA A 624 12.67 -14.06 -0.13
N LEU A 625 12.36 -13.78 -1.39
CA LEU A 625 11.03 -13.91 -1.97
C LEU A 625 11.07 -14.97 -3.09
N PRO A 626 10.99 -16.27 -2.75
CA PRO A 626 11.02 -17.33 -3.73
C PRO A 626 9.77 -17.33 -4.62
N GLN A 627 9.95 -17.29 -5.93
CA GLN A 627 8.90 -17.46 -6.92
C GLN A 627 8.38 -18.92 -6.94
N GLY A 628 7.18 -19.13 -7.48
CA GLY A 628 6.59 -20.45 -7.56
C GLY A 628 7.42 -21.43 -8.42
N GLY A 629 7.75 -22.60 -7.88
CA GLY A 629 8.42 -23.65 -8.63
C GLY A 629 9.07 -24.72 -7.75
N VAL A 630 9.74 -25.68 -8.39
CA VAL A 630 10.40 -26.81 -7.72
C VAL A 630 11.88 -26.50 -7.59
N TYR A 631 12.33 -26.23 -6.36
CA TYR A 631 13.73 -25.91 -6.07
C TYR A 631 14.59 -27.16 -5.97
N ALA A 632 15.87 -27.02 -6.31
CA ALA A 632 16.88 -28.01 -5.99
C ALA A 632 17.10 -28.06 -4.46
N PRO A 633 17.71 -29.14 -3.92
CA PRO A 633 18.01 -29.28 -2.50
C PRO A 633 18.68 -28.05 -1.87
N HIS A 634 19.58 -27.41 -2.62
CA HIS A 634 20.13 -26.10 -2.34
C HIS A 634 20.20 -25.28 -3.64
N THR A 635 19.98 -23.98 -3.55
CA THR A 635 20.22 -23.05 -4.67
C THR A 635 20.85 -21.78 -4.13
N THR A 636 21.99 -21.37 -4.68
CA THR A 636 22.76 -20.20 -4.25
C THR A 636 22.68 -19.09 -5.28
N TYR A 637 22.47 -17.87 -4.82
CA TYR A 637 22.24 -16.66 -5.60
C TYR A 637 23.21 -15.57 -5.16
N THR A 638 23.80 -14.83 -6.12
CA THR A 638 24.52 -13.58 -5.80
C THR A 638 23.51 -12.45 -5.77
N ILE A 639 23.27 -11.87 -4.60
CA ILE A 639 22.26 -10.82 -4.42
C ILE A 639 22.86 -9.42 -4.34
N LEU A 640 24.14 -9.30 -4.00
CA LEU A 640 24.86 -8.03 -3.97
C LEU A 640 26.29 -8.25 -4.44
N ASN A 641 26.76 -7.36 -5.30
CA ASN A 641 28.15 -7.27 -5.74
C ASN A 641 28.67 -5.83 -5.55
N ALA A 642 29.80 -5.66 -4.87
CA ALA A 642 30.44 -4.37 -4.63
C ALA A 642 31.89 -4.37 -5.10
N VAL A 643 32.18 -3.67 -6.19
CA VAL A 643 33.51 -3.62 -6.81
C VAL A 643 34.56 -2.99 -5.88
N GLY A 644 34.19 -1.96 -5.12
CA GLY A 644 35.06 -1.32 -4.13
C GLY A 644 35.26 -2.12 -2.85
N GLY A 645 34.56 -3.24 -2.67
CA GLY A 645 34.66 -4.12 -1.51
C GLY A 645 33.43 -4.09 -0.59
N LEU A 646 33.25 -5.19 0.14
CA LEU A 646 32.18 -5.39 1.12
C LEU A 646 32.70 -5.24 2.56
N SER A 647 31.94 -4.54 3.41
CA SER A 647 32.20 -4.43 4.85
C SER A 647 30.92 -4.68 5.66
N GLY A 648 31.03 -5.47 6.73
CA GLY A 648 29.90 -5.87 7.57
C GLY A 648 29.10 -7.05 7.02
N THR A 649 28.03 -7.43 7.72
CA THR A 649 27.12 -8.54 7.35
C THR A 649 25.68 -8.19 7.72
N TYR A 650 24.71 -8.77 7.01
CA TYR A 650 23.31 -8.69 7.42
C TYR A 650 23.09 -9.48 8.71
N SER A 651 22.28 -8.94 9.62
CA SER A 651 22.01 -9.54 10.94
C SER A 651 20.92 -10.60 10.92
N SER A 652 20.09 -10.64 9.86
CA SER A 652 19.02 -11.64 9.72
C SER A 652 18.73 -11.94 8.26
N VAL A 653 18.20 -13.14 8.02
CA VAL A 653 17.63 -13.55 6.74
C VAL A 653 16.33 -14.31 6.99
N SER A 654 15.31 -14.06 6.17
CA SER A 654 14.00 -14.71 6.29
C SER A 654 13.43 -15.10 4.93
N SER A 655 12.48 -16.03 4.93
CA SER A 655 11.75 -16.49 3.75
C SER A 655 10.28 -16.71 4.14
N PRO A 656 9.30 -16.28 3.33
CA PRO A 656 7.90 -16.58 3.58
C PRO A 656 7.56 -18.05 3.32
N ASN A 657 8.39 -18.79 2.58
CA ASN A 657 8.22 -20.22 2.37
C ASN A 657 8.91 -20.99 3.52
N PRO A 658 8.16 -21.70 4.39
CA PRO A 658 8.71 -22.38 5.56
C PRO A 658 9.61 -23.58 5.22
N PHE A 659 9.60 -24.02 3.96
CA PHE A 659 10.39 -25.16 3.50
C PHE A 659 11.63 -24.78 2.69
N LEU A 660 11.85 -23.48 2.48
CA LEU A 660 13.05 -22.93 1.84
C LEU A 660 13.78 -22.11 2.89
N LEU A 661 14.65 -22.77 3.65
CA LEU A 661 15.43 -22.20 4.74
C LEU A 661 16.54 -21.33 4.15
N PRO A 662 16.51 -20.01 4.38
CA PRO A 662 17.49 -19.12 3.79
C PRO A 662 18.75 -19.02 4.68
N ALA A 663 19.90 -18.91 4.04
CA ALA A 663 21.19 -18.67 4.68
C ALA A 663 22.00 -17.67 3.86
N LEU A 664 22.86 -16.90 4.53
CA LEU A 664 23.76 -15.94 3.89
C LEU A 664 25.22 -16.38 4.01
N SER A 665 25.98 -16.20 2.94
CA SER A 665 27.43 -16.31 2.93
C SER A 665 28.07 -15.15 2.17
N TYR A 666 29.37 -14.94 2.37
CA TYR A 666 30.05 -13.71 1.97
C TYR A 666 31.45 -14.00 1.44
N ASP A 667 31.90 -13.20 0.47
CA ASP A 667 33.31 -13.06 0.13
C ASP A 667 33.74 -11.58 0.19
N ALA A 668 34.90 -11.22 -0.35
CA ALA A 668 35.43 -9.85 -0.30
C ALA A 668 34.53 -8.80 -1.00
N ASN A 669 33.67 -9.21 -1.93
CA ASN A 669 32.89 -8.34 -2.80
C ASN A 669 31.39 -8.71 -2.88
N ASN A 670 31.02 -9.93 -2.49
CA ASN A 670 29.70 -10.49 -2.76
C ASN A 670 28.94 -10.90 -1.49
N VAL A 671 27.62 -10.74 -1.55
CA VAL A 671 26.68 -11.40 -0.65
C VAL A 671 25.95 -12.50 -1.42
N TYR A 672 25.97 -13.71 -0.88
CA TYR A 672 25.27 -14.86 -1.42
C TYR A 672 24.08 -15.22 -0.54
N LEU A 673 22.93 -15.45 -1.16
CA LEU A 673 21.75 -16.04 -0.54
C LEU A 673 21.67 -17.51 -0.96
N THR A 674 21.54 -18.44 -0.02
CA THR A 674 21.27 -19.85 -0.31
C THR A 674 19.91 -20.21 0.23
N LEU A 675 19.05 -20.80 -0.61
CA LEU A 675 17.82 -21.44 -0.17
C LEU A 675 18.05 -22.94 -0.08
N GLN A 676 17.93 -23.50 1.13
CA GLN A 676 18.06 -24.92 1.42
C GLN A 676 16.66 -25.51 1.70
N ILE A 677 16.35 -26.64 1.09
CA ILE A 677 15.13 -27.38 1.44
C ILE A 677 15.25 -27.94 2.86
N GLY A 678 14.21 -27.76 3.68
CA GLY A 678 14.10 -28.29 5.03
C GLY A 678 12.79 -27.88 5.70
N GLY A 679 12.74 -27.87 7.04
CA GLY A 679 11.56 -27.42 7.80
C GLY A 679 10.41 -28.44 7.84
N PHE A 680 10.63 -29.69 7.40
CA PHE A 680 9.63 -30.74 7.43
C PHE A 680 9.30 -31.22 8.84
N LEU A 681 10.29 -31.26 9.74
CA LEU A 681 10.05 -31.55 11.16
C LEU A 681 9.13 -30.50 11.80
N ALA A 682 9.31 -29.22 11.43
CA ALA A 682 8.49 -28.12 11.95
C ALA A 682 7.03 -28.16 11.47
N ALA A 683 6.75 -28.87 10.36
CA ALA A 683 5.38 -29.10 9.87
C ALA A 683 4.66 -30.25 10.61
N ALA A 684 5.36 -31.02 11.45
CA ALA A 684 4.79 -32.17 12.14
C ALA A 684 3.82 -31.77 13.26
N GLN A 685 2.68 -32.46 13.31
CA GLN A 685 1.67 -32.35 14.36
C GLN A 685 1.59 -33.61 15.24
N THR A 686 2.22 -34.70 14.82
CA THR A 686 2.26 -35.97 15.56
C THR A 686 3.70 -36.49 15.68
N PRO A 687 4.01 -37.32 16.69
CA PRO A 687 5.33 -37.96 16.81
C PRO A 687 5.74 -38.75 15.56
N THR A 688 4.77 -39.39 14.88
CA THR A 688 4.99 -40.09 13.61
C THR A 688 5.47 -39.13 12.52
N GLN A 689 4.77 -38.01 12.35
CA GLN A 689 5.16 -36.99 11.37
C GLN A 689 6.53 -36.39 11.71
N ALA A 690 6.83 -36.20 13.00
CA ALA A 690 8.11 -35.68 13.45
C ALA A 690 9.28 -36.63 13.15
N ALA A 691 9.08 -37.93 13.38
CA ALA A 691 10.08 -38.95 13.04
C ALA A 691 10.45 -38.93 11.55
N VAL A 692 9.44 -38.83 10.67
CA VAL A 692 9.65 -38.72 9.22
C VAL A 692 10.24 -37.36 8.83
N GLY A 693 9.67 -36.26 9.34
CA GLY A 693 10.11 -34.91 9.05
C GLY A 693 11.58 -34.68 9.41
N GLY A 694 12.04 -35.23 10.55
CA GLY A 694 13.45 -35.20 10.94
C GLY A 694 14.36 -35.95 9.97
N VAL A 695 13.92 -37.08 9.42
CA VAL A 695 14.68 -37.81 8.37
C VAL A 695 14.73 -37.01 7.08
N LEU A 696 13.61 -36.41 6.65
CA LEU A 696 13.59 -35.57 5.44
C LEU A 696 14.51 -34.36 5.59
N ASP A 697 14.48 -33.68 6.74
CA ASP A 697 15.33 -32.52 7.02
C ASP A 697 16.83 -32.90 7.06
N ALA A 698 17.17 -34.02 7.71
CA ALA A 698 18.55 -34.49 7.79
C ALA A 698 19.10 -34.98 6.44
N ALA A 699 18.25 -35.54 5.57
CA ALA A 699 18.63 -36.04 4.25
C ALA A 699 18.60 -34.96 3.17
N ALA A 700 17.85 -33.86 3.37
CA ALA A 700 17.67 -32.83 2.36
C ALA A 700 18.97 -32.26 1.78
N PRO A 701 20.02 -31.93 2.56
CA PRO A 701 21.26 -31.35 2.02
C PRO A 701 22.00 -32.24 1.00
N SER A 702 21.88 -33.56 1.12
CA SER A 702 22.59 -34.54 0.28
C SER A 702 21.68 -35.31 -0.67
N ALA A 703 20.39 -34.95 -0.74
CA ALA A 703 19.42 -35.60 -1.60
C ALA A 703 19.80 -35.47 -3.08
N THR A 704 19.69 -36.56 -3.83
CA THR A 704 19.93 -36.60 -5.29
C THR A 704 18.84 -37.40 -6.01
N GLY A 705 18.78 -37.30 -7.33
CA GLY A 705 17.87 -38.08 -8.18
C GLY A 705 16.39 -37.90 -7.79
N ASP A 706 15.66 -39.02 -7.73
CA ASP A 706 14.23 -39.04 -7.39
C ASP A 706 13.91 -38.43 -6.02
N PHE A 707 14.78 -38.65 -5.03
CA PHE A 707 14.53 -38.15 -3.67
C PHE A 707 14.61 -36.63 -3.60
N ALA A 708 15.58 -36.02 -4.30
CA ALA A 708 15.66 -34.56 -4.47
C ALA A 708 14.39 -34.00 -5.12
N ALA A 709 13.86 -34.68 -6.15
CA ALA A 709 12.62 -34.26 -6.81
C ALA A 709 11.41 -34.30 -5.85
N VAL A 710 11.31 -35.32 -5.00
CA VAL A 710 10.25 -35.40 -3.98
C VAL A 710 10.34 -34.24 -3.01
N LEU A 711 11.53 -33.99 -2.45
CA LEU A 711 11.73 -32.91 -1.49
C LEU A 711 11.45 -31.53 -2.11
N GLY A 712 11.88 -31.29 -3.35
CA GLY A 712 11.58 -30.07 -4.09
C GLY A 712 10.09 -29.85 -4.30
N ASN A 713 9.34 -30.90 -4.64
CA ASN A 713 7.89 -30.81 -4.82
C ASN A 713 7.17 -30.56 -3.49
N LEU A 714 7.61 -31.18 -2.39
CA LEU A 714 7.09 -30.90 -1.05
C LEU A 714 7.34 -29.44 -0.65
N ALA A 715 8.56 -28.93 -0.84
CA ALA A 715 8.91 -27.54 -0.51
C ALA A 715 8.14 -26.51 -1.36
N SER A 716 7.81 -26.86 -2.61
CA SER A 716 7.02 -26.02 -3.52
C SER A 716 5.57 -25.79 -3.07
N THR A 717 5.10 -26.49 -2.04
CA THR A 717 3.77 -26.27 -1.47
C THR A 717 3.68 -24.96 -0.69
N GLY A 718 4.80 -24.54 -0.06
CA GLY A 718 4.86 -23.36 0.80
C GLY A 718 3.92 -23.41 2.02
N ASN A 719 3.32 -24.56 2.34
CA ASN A 719 2.25 -24.69 3.32
C ASN A 719 2.45 -25.92 4.23
N GLN A 720 2.72 -25.67 5.51
CA GLN A 720 2.93 -26.71 6.52
C GLN A 720 1.74 -27.68 6.67
N ALA A 721 0.51 -27.17 6.62
CA ALA A 721 -0.68 -28.00 6.77
C ALA A 721 -0.87 -28.97 5.59
N ALA A 722 -0.41 -28.61 4.39
CA ALA A 722 -0.46 -29.48 3.22
C ALA A 722 0.56 -30.63 3.27
N VAL A 723 1.67 -30.45 4.01
CA VAL A 723 2.75 -31.46 4.10
C VAL A 723 2.50 -32.47 5.22
N ALA A 724 1.83 -32.08 6.32
CA ALA A 724 1.60 -32.97 7.46
C ALA A 724 0.95 -34.34 7.10
N PRO A 725 -0.12 -34.41 6.26
CA PRO A 725 -0.68 -35.70 5.83
C PRO A 725 0.28 -36.53 4.98
N VAL A 726 1.16 -35.86 4.23
CA VAL A 726 2.17 -36.53 3.40
C VAL A 726 3.21 -37.20 4.29
N LEU A 727 3.67 -36.53 5.36
CA LEU A 727 4.57 -37.13 6.35
C LEU A 727 3.95 -38.38 6.99
N THR A 728 2.64 -38.36 7.30
CA THR A 728 1.93 -39.57 7.75
C THR A 728 1.98 -40.66 6.70
N SER A 729 1.70 -40.35 5.42
CA SER A 729 1.74 -41.35 4.35
C SER A 729 3.11 -42.00 4.16
N LEU A 730 4.21 -41.28 4.45
CA LEU A 730 5.60 -41.75 4.32
C LEU A 730 6.08 -42.62 5.51
N SER A 731 5.33 -42.65 6.60
CA SER A 731 5.79 -43.16 7.90
C SER A 731 5.83 -44.69 8.04
N GLY A 732 5.08 -45.42 7.21
CA GLY A 732 4.91 -46.87 7.36
C GLY A 732 4.20 -47.30 8.65
N GLN A 733 3.64 -46.37 9.43
CA GLN A 733 2.96 -46.67 10.70
C GLN A 733 1.82 -47.68 10.53
N ASN A 734 1.17 -47.72 9.35
CA ASN A 734 0.13 -48.68 9.03
C ASN A 734 0.57 -50.16 9.12
N TYR A 735 1.87 -50.47 9.09
CA TYR A 735 2.36 -51.82 9.30
C TYR A 735 2.11 -52.35 10.72
N SER A 736 1.98 -51.47 11.73
CA SER A 736 1.62 -51.89 13.09
C SER A 736 0.25 -52.57 13.16
N ALA A 737 -0.62 -52.34 12.17
CA ALA A 737 -1.92 -52.98 12.07
C ALA A 737 -1.83 -54.50 11.87
N LEU A 738 -0.78 -54.99 11.22
CA LEU A 738 -0.57 -56.43 11.00
C LEU A 738 -0.41 -57.14 12.34
N SER A 739 0.42 -56.59 13.22
CA SER A 739 0.58 -57.06 14.61
C SER A 739 -0.74 -57.18 15.36
N THR A 740 -1.59 -56.16 15.26
CA THR A 740 -2.91 -56.17 15.91
C THR A 740 -3.84 -57.20 15.29
N SER A 741 -3.91 -57.27 13.96
CA SER A 741 -4.76 -58.22 13.24
C SER A 741 -4.40 -59.67 13.55
N MET A 742 -3.11 -59.99 13.67
CA MET A 742 -2.64 -61.32 14.05
C MET A 742 -3.12 -61.73 15.45
N VAL A 743 -3.07 -60.83 16.44
CA VAL A 743 -3.61 -61.10 17.78
C VAL A 743 -5.12 -61.37 17.73
N GLN A 744 -5.88 -60.58 16.98
CA GLN A 744 -7.33 -60.75 16.86
C GLN A 744 -7.69 -62.07 16.15
N THR A 745 -6.96 -62.41 15.09
CA THR A 745 -7.15 -63.67 14.34
C THR A 745 -6.78 -64.89 15.20
N ALA A 746 -5.75 -64.79 16.05
CA ALA A 746 -5.42 -65.83 17.02
C ALA A 746 -6.53 -65.99 18.08
N GLN A 747 -7.07 -64.90 18.61
CA GLN A 747 -8.18 -64.93 19.57
C GLN A 747 -9.45 -65.55 18.97
N LEU A 748 -9.78 -65.22 17.71
CA LEU A 748 -10.90 -65.81 16.99
C LEU A 748 -10.77 -67.34 16.88
N PHE A 749 -9.58 -67.84 16.56
CA PHE A 749 -9.29 -69.27 16.48
C PHE A 749 -9.41 -69.98 17.83
N MET A 750 -8.81 -69.42 18.89
CA MET A 750 -8.87 -69.98 20.25
C MET A 750 -10.31 -69.98 20.79
N ASN A 751 -11.10 -68.96 20.47
CA ASN A 751 -12.50 -68.85 20.88
C ASN A 751 -13.42 -69.83 20.15
N ASN A 752 -13.15 -70.11 18.87
CA ASN A 752 -13.88 -71.11 18.09
C ASN A 752 -13.72 -72.52 18.69
N PHE A 753 -12.52 -72.88 19.18
CA PHE A 753 -12.32 -74.13 19.93
C PHE A 753 -13.22 -74.23 21.17
N ALA A 754 -13.33 -73.13 21.95
CA ALA A 754 -14.18 -73.12 23.15
C ALA A 754 -15.66 -73.36 22.82
N ALA A 755 -16.14 -72.93 21.64
CA ALA A 755 -17.49 -73.21 21.15
C ALA A 755 -17.70 -74.69 20.83
N ALA A 756 -16.78 -75.26 20.03
CA ALA A 756 -16.86 -76.64 19.57
C ALA A 756 -16.78 -77.66 20.72
N VAL A 757 -16.04 -77.33 21.79
CA VAL A 757 -15.82 -78.23 22.93
C VAL A 757 -16.73 -77.93 24.12
N GLY A 758 -17.37 -76.75 24.15
CA GLY A 758 -18.48 -76.46 25.06
C GLY A 758 -19.67 -77.40 24.85
N SER A 759 -19.98 -77.73 23.59
CA SER A 759 -21.05 -78.69 23.26
C SER A 759 -20.80 -80.12 23.76
N SER A 760 -19.54 -80.50 23.99
CA SER A 760 -19.16 -81.80 24.57
C SER A 760 -19.21 -81.86 26.12
N ARG A 761 -19.51 -80.75 26.80
CA ARG A 761 -19.72 -80.69 28.27
C ARG A 761 -21.10 -81.17 28.72
N GLY A 762 -21.87 -81.79 27.82
CA GLY A 762 -23.32 -82.04 27.90
C GLY A 762 -23.91 -82.19 29.30
N SER A 763 -24.96 -81.41 29.60
CA SER A 763 -25.94 -81.46 30.72
C SER A 763 -25.56 -82.13 32.05
N ALA A 764 -24.27 -82.17 32.43
CA ALA A 764 -23.79 -82.87 33.61
C ALA A 764 -24.12 -82.14 34.93
N GLY A 765 -24.71 -80.94 34.85
CA GLY A 765 -25.14 -80.12 35.99
C GLY A 765 -26.63 -80.17 36.32
N VAL A 766 -27.42 -81.06 35.72
CA VAL A 766 -28.76 -81.32 36.28
C VAL A 766 -28.99 -82.80 36.43
N ARG A 767 -28.67 -83.29 37.62
CA ARG A 767 -29.13 -84.58 38.11
C ARG A 767 -29.77 -84.43 39.47
N VAL A 768 -31.02 -83.97 39.52
CA VAL A 768 -32.01 -84.45 40.50
C VAL A 768 -33.43 -84.30 39.92
N GLY A 769 -34.11 -85.42 39.69
CA GLY A 769 -35.53 -85.45 39.36
C GLY A 769 -35.92 -86.75 38.64
N LEU A 770 -36.49 -87.67 39.42
CA LEU A 770 -37.09 -88.96 39.01
C LEU A 770 -36.13 -90.15 38.87
N ALA A 771 -35.72 -90.64 40.04
CA ALA A 771 -35.85 -92.06 40.33
C ALA A 771 -37.34 -92.45 40.28
N GLN A 772 -37.84 -92.87 39.11
CA GLN A 772 -38.97 -93.77 38.97
C GLN A 772 -39.05 -94.26 37.51
N ALA A 773 -39.33 -95.55 37.33
CA ALA A 773 -39.29 -96.33 36.09
C ALA A 773 -37.88 -96.76 35.62
N CYS A 774 -37.19 -97.55 36.45
CA CYS A 774 -36.58 -98.76 35.91
C CYS A 774 -37.73 -99.69 35.51
N ASP A 775 -37.96 -99.86 34.21
CA ASP A 775 -38.29 -101.16 33.65
C ASP A 775 -38.11 -101.13 32.13
N VAL A 776 -37.33 -102.11 31.66
CA VAL A 776 -37.09 -102.55 30.29
C VAL A 776 -35.92 -101.88 29.53
N ALA A 777 -34.87 -102.71 29.35
CA ALA A 777 -33.73 -102.61 28.43
C ALA A 777 -32.61 -101.61 28.76
N CYS A 778 -31.68 -102.07 29.61
CA CYS A 778 -30.29 -101.65 29.56
C CYS A 778 -29.65 -102.19 28.26
N ASP A 779 -29.57 -101.36 27.22
CA ASP A 779 -28.45 -101.43 26.28
C ASP A 779 -27.46 -100.33 26.65
N GLY A 780 -26.24 -100.76 26.98
CA GLY A 780 -25.14 -99.90 27.36
C GLY A 780 -24.52 -99.27 26.13
N ASP A 781 -25.04 -98.13 25.70
CA ASP A 781 -24.32 -97.27 24.76
C ASP A 781 -23.15 -96.62 25.50
N ALA A 782 -21.95 -97.16 25.24
CA ALA A 782 -20.71 -96.52 25.63
C ALA A 782 -20.70 -95.07 25.07
N PRO A 783 -20.22 -94.07 25.84
CA PRO A 783 -20.15 -92.71 25.33
C PRO A 783 -19.33 -92.67 24.04
N ALA A 784 -19.85 -91.98 23.02
CA ALA A 784 -19.19 -91.79 21.73
C ALA A 784 -17.71 -91.42 21.92
N LEU A 785 -16.82 -92.25 21.36
CA LEU A 785 -15.38 -92.16 21.59
C LEU A 785 -14.73 -91.14 20.68
N TRP A 786 -15.31 -90.87 19.52
CA TRP A 786 -14.79 -89.93 18.53
C TRP A 786 -15.76 -88.79 18.30
N GLY A 787 -15.20 -87.60 18.06
CA GLY A 787 -15.94 -86.41 17.68
C GLY A 787 -15.23 -85.65 16.58
N ALA A 788 -15.99 -85.18 15.60
CA ALA A 788 -15.50 -84.24 14.59
C ALA A 788 -16.36 -82.98 14.62
N TRP A 789 -15.74 -81.83 14.43
CA TRP A 789 -16.47 -80.57 14.31
C TRP A 789 -15.88 -79.71 13.21
N GLY A 790 -16.71 -78.87 12.62
CA GLY A 790 -16.31 -77.93 11.58
C GLY A 790 -17.28 -76.76 11.51
N GLY A 791 -16.76 -75.58 11.21
CA GLY A 791 -17.57 -74.38 11.16
C GLY A 791 -16.91 -73.19 10.50
N GLY A 792 -17.75 -72.24 10.09
CA GLY A 792 -17.33 -70.93 9.64
C GLY A 792 -17.06 -70.01 10.83
N LEU A 793 -16.01 -69.20 10.72
CA LEU A 793 -15.67 -68.16 11.67
C LEU A 793 -15.61 -66.81 10.94
N GLY A 794 -16.09 -65.77 11.60
CA GLY A 794 -16.08 -64.41 11.09
C GLY A 794 -15.84 -63.42 12.21
N GLY A 795 -15.11 -62.35 11.90
CA GLY A 795 -14.82 -61.29 12.85
C GLY A 795 -14.80 -59.92 12.19
N ILE A 796 -15.32 -58.94 12.90
CA ILE A 796 -15.20 -57.53 12.55
C ILE A 796 -14.76 -56.75 13.77
N GLY A 797 -13.96 -55.71 13.56
CA GLY A 797 -13.58 -54.87 14.67
C GLY A 797 -12.88 -53.57 14.31
N THR A 798 -12.88 -52.67 15.29
CA THR A 798 -12.13 -51.43 15.29
C THR A 798 -11.30 -51.35 16.57
N VAL A 799 -10.00 -51.08 16.45
CA VAL A 799 -9.07 -50.94 17.58
C VAL A 799 -8.52 -49.52 17.59
N GLY A 800 -8.65 -48.83 18.73
CA GLY A 800 -8.18 -47.46 18.93
C GLY A 800 -8.99 -46.40 18.21
N ALA A 801 -10.32 -46.50 18.21
CA ALA A 801 -11.21 -45.45 17.71
C ALA A 801 -10.87 -44.11 18.38
N GLY A 802 -10.72 -43.05 17.58
CA GLY A 802 -10.30 -41.72 18.06
C GLY A 802 -8.80 -41.58 18.38
N SER A 803 -7.98 -42.60 18.19
CA SER A 803 -6.54 -42.51 18.42
C SER A 803 -5.84 -41.61 17.39
N PRO A 804 -4.92 -40.72 17.82
CA PRO A 804 -4.06 -39.95 16.91
C PRO A 804 -3.19 -40.80 15.98
N ALA A 805 -2.96 -42.07 16.34
CA ALA A 805 -2.23 -43.04 15.52
C ALA A 805 -3.07 -43.62 14.36
N GLY A 806 -4.36 -43.29 14.30
CA GLY A 806 -5.31 -43.84 13.33
C GLY A 806 -5.91 -45.15 13.81
N ALA A 807 -7.25 -45.22 13.84
CA ALA A 807 -7.96 -46.44 14.23
C ALA A 807 -7.74 -47.56 13.20
N LEU A 808 -7.41 -48.76 13.68
CA LEU A 808 -7.38 -49.96 12.84
C LEU A 808 -8.80 -50.50 12.68
N THR A 809 -9.24 -50.72 11.45
CA THR A 809 -10.48 -51.47 11.16
C THR A 809 -10.13 -52.73 10.38
N TYR A 810 -10.73 -53.85 10.74
CA TYR A 810 -10.50 -55.14 10.09
C TYR A 810 -11.79 -55.94 9.93
N ASN A 811 -11.79 -56.77 8.89
CA ASN A 811 -12.77 -57.83 8.69
C ASN A 811 -12.01 -59.12 8.36
N VAL A 812 -12.36 -60.20 9.06
CA VAL A 812 -11.75 -61.52 8.89
C VAL A 812 -12.84 -62.56 8.72
N GLY A 813 -12.60 -63.52 7.85
CA GLY A 813 -13.49 -64.65 7.60
C GLY A 813 -12.68 -65.90 7.37
N GLY A 814 -13.24 -67.05 7.71
CA GLY A 814 -12.51 -68.30 7.59
C GLY A 814 -13.32 -69.50 8.02
N PHE A 815 -12.60 -70.60 8.18
CA PHE A 815 -13.16 -71.85 8.67
C PHE A 815 -12.17 -72.53 9.61
N ALA A 816 -12.70 -73.34 10.50
CA ALA A 816 -11.91 -74.22 11.34
C ALA A 816 -12.61 -75.57 11.49
N ALA A 817 -11.79 -76.60 11.66
CA ALA A 817 -12.26 -77.96 11.87
C ALA A 817 -11.34 -78.68 12.86
N GLY A 818 -11.92 -79.61 13.61
CA GLY A 818 -11.17 -80.43 14.55
C GLY A 818 -11.68 -81.85 14.64
N LEU A 819 -10.79 -82.72 15.10
CA LEU A 819 -11.05 -84.12 15.39
C LEU A 819 -10.57 -84.40 16.82
N ASP A 820 -11.46 -84.95 17.63
CA ASP A 820 -11.17 -85.31 19.01
C ASP A 820 -11.58 -86.73 19.35
N ARG A 821 -10.92 -87.26 20.39
CA ARG A 821 -11.18 -88.56 20.97
C ARG A 821 -11.34 -88.43 22.49
N ARG A 822 -12.36 -89.07 23.03
CA ARG A 822 -12.53 -89.27 24.48
C ARG A 822 -11.59 -90.38 24.92
N LEU A 823 -10.59 -90.04 25.74
CA LEU A 823 -9.55 -90.96 26.22
C LEU A 823 -9.94 -91.61 27.54
N THR A 824 -10.69 -90.88 28.37
CA THR A 824 -11.35 -91.37 29.59
C THR A 824 -12.73 -90.72 29.70
N ASP A 825 -13.57 -91.17 30.62
CA ASP A 825 -14.91 -90.58 30.83
C ASP A 825 -14.86 -89.06 31.10
N ASN A 826 -13.74 -88.58 31.63
CA ASN A 826 -13.57 -87.18 32.04
C ASN A 826 -12.58 -86.40 31.17
N PHE A 827 -11.94 -87.01 30.16
CA PHE A 827 -10.89 -86.36 29.36
C PHE A 827 -11.03 -86.61 27.86
N LEU A 828 -11.00 -85.52 27.10
CA LEU A 828 -11.04 -85.47 25.64
C LEU A 828 -9.81 -84.76 25.12
N ALA A 829 -9.17 -85.30 24.10
CA ALA A 829 -8.02 -84.70 23.42
C ALA A 829 -8.25 -84.67 21.91
N GLY A 830 -7.77 -83.62 21.24
CA GLY A 830 -7.97 -83.48 19.80
C GLY A 830 -6.96 -82.57 19.10
N VAL A 831 -7.08 -82.54 17.78
CA VAL A 831 -6.30 -81.71 16.87
C VAL A 831 -7.25 -80.79 16.11
N THR A 832 -6.82 -79.55 15.87
CA THR A 832 -7.60 -78.54 15.16
C THR A 832 -6.76 -77.86 14.10
N VAL A 833 -7.38 -77.56 12.96
CA VAL A 833 -6.81 -76.80 11.86
C VAL A 833 -7.77 -75.69 11.46
N GLY A 834 -7.23 -74.56 11.01
CA GLY A 834 -8.03 -73.42 10.59
C GLY A 834 -7.33 -72.59 9.53
N TYR A 835 -8.15 -71.90 8.74
CA TYR A 835 -7.72 -70.87 7.83
C TYR A 835 -8.57 -69.62 8.07
N ALA A 836 -7.92 -68.47 8.14
CA ALA A 836 -8.56 -67.17 8.30
C ALA A 836 -7.89 -66.15 7.37
N GLY A 837 -8.70 -65.54 6.51
CA GLY A 837 -8.31 -64.49 5.57
C GLY A 837 -9.05 -63.20 5.89
N GLY A 838 -8.36 -62.07 5.80
CA GLY A 838 -8.97 -60.78 6.15
C GLY A 838 -8.32 -59.59 5.47
N ARG A 839 -9.06 -58.49 5.47
CA ARG A 839 -8.59 -57.17 5.04
C ARG A 839 -8.62 -56.21 6.21
N GLN A 840 -7.61 -55.35 6.28
CA GLN A 840 -7.51 -54.31 7.30
C GLN A 840 -6.98 -53.00 6.74
N TRP A 841 -7.41 -51.88 7.34
CA TRP A 841 -6.96 -50.53 6.99
C TRP A 841 -6.89 -49.65 8.24
N VAL A 842 -6.11 -48.58 8.15
CA VAL A 842 -5.88 -47.63 9.24
C VAL A 842 -6.44 -46.27 8.85
N SER A 843 -7.25 -45.68 9.71
CA SER A 843 -7.78 -44.32 9.50
C SER A 843 -6.63 -43.32 9.34
N GLY A 844 -6.74 -42.41 8.36
CA GLY A 844 -5.69 -41.43 8.05
C GLY A 844 -4.59 -41.96 7.12
N PHE A 845 -4.64 -43.22 6.71
CA PHE A 845 -3.75 -43.79 5.69
C PHE A 845 -4.54 -44.15 4.43
N ASN A 846 -4.00 -43.79 3.26
CA ASN A 846 -4.51 -44.26 1.98
C ASN A 846 -3.90 -45.62 1.66
N GLY A 847 -4.60 -46.70 1.98
CA GLY A 847 -4.08 -48.05 1.78
C GLY A 847 -4.83 -49.11 2.55
N PHE A 848 -4.47 -50.36 2.32
CA PHE A 848 -5.02 -51.51 3.02
C PHE A 848 -3.99 -52.64 3.03
N SER A 849 -4.20 -53.62 3.89
CA SER A 849 -3.49 -54.89 3.84
C SER A 849 -4.44 -56.07 3.87
N ASN A 850 -3.98 -57.16 3.28
CA ASN A 850 -4.60 -58.46 3.37
C ASN A 850 -3.69 -59.37 4.21
N SER A 851 -4.29 -60.24 5.01
CA SER A 851 -3.60 -61.25 5.80
C SER A 851 -4.29 -62.59 5.64
N ASP A 852 -3.53 -63.60 5.25
CA ASP A 852 -3.96 -64.99 5.12
C ASP A 852 -3.23 -65.84 6.15
N SER A 853 -3.97 -66.48 7.06
CA SER A 853 -3.40 -67.19 8.20
C SER A 853 -3.82 -68.66 8.19
N VAL A 854 -2.85 -69.56 8.26
CA VAL A 854 -3.06 -71.00 8.48
C VAL A 854 -2.69 -71.33 9.91
N GLN A 855 -3.61 -71.98 10.63
CA GLN A 855 -3.54 -72.21 12.07
C GLN A 855 -3.68 -73.71 12.34
N THR A 856 -2.91 -74.22 13.28
CA THR A 856 -3.01 -75.61 13.74
C THR A 856 -2.76 -75.69 15.24
N GLY A 857 -3.41 -76.63 15.94
CA GLY A 857 -3.22 -76.78 17.37
C GLY A 857 -3.62 -78.14 17.91
N LEU A 858 -3.17 -78.38 19.13
CA LEU A 858 -3.60 -79.47 19.99
C LEU A 858 -4.51 -78.91 21.07
N TYR A 859 -5.57 -79.64 21.40
CA TYR A 859 -6.52 -79.21 22.42
C TYR A 859 -6.96 -80.33 23.34
N GLY A 860 -7.45 -79.96 24.52
CA GLY A 860 -8.02 -80.90 25.47
C GLY A 860 -9.13 -80.28 26.34
N LEU A 861 -10.03 -81.15 26.80
CA LEU A 861 -11.08 -80.84 27.77
C LEU A 861 -11.06 -81.89 28.86
N TYR A 862 -10.92 -81.44 30.10
CA TYR A 862 -11.18 -82.21 31.31
C TYR A 862 -12.49 -81.73 31.93
N SER A 863 -13.39 -82.65 32.28
CA SER A 863 -14.64 -82.32 32.98
C SER A 863 -14.99 -83.38 34.00
N GLN A 864 -15.22 -82.99 35.26
CA GLN A 864 -15.58 -83.88 36.35
C GLN A 864 -16.54 -83.16 37.31
N GLY A 865 -17.79 -83.64 37.38
CA GLY A 865 -18.84 -82.97 38.19
C GLY A 865 -19.04 -81.51 37.76
N PRO A 866 -19.03 -80.53 38.69
CA PRO A 866 -19.20 -79.12 38.35
C PRO A 866 -17.96 -78.48 37.72
N ILE A 867 -16.80 -79.15 37.72
CA ILE A 867 -15.54 -78.57 37.26
C ILE A 867 -15.28 -78.91 35.80
N TYR A 868 -14.86 -77.91 35.03
CA TYR A 868 -14.21 -78.13 33.74
C TYR A 868 -12.90 -77.35 33.62
N VAL A 869 -11.96 -77.90 32.87
CA VAL A 869 -10.77 -77.21 32.37
C VAL A 869 -10.63 -77.54 30.88
N ASN A 870 -10.49 -76.54 30.02
CA ASN A 870 -10.09 -76.75 28.64
C ASN A 870 -8.86 -75.94 28.27
N GLY A 871 -8.13 -76.40 27.27
CA GLY A 871 -6.95 -75.71 26.80
C GLY A 871 -6.61 -76.05 25.36
N LEU A 872 -5.88 -75.13 24.73
CA LEU A 872 -5.37 -75.24 23.37
C LEU A 872 -3.95 -74.69 23.34
N ALA A 873 -3.06 -75.35 22.61
CA ALA A 873 -1.74 -74.84 22.23
C ALA A 873 -1.56 -75.00 20.72
N GLY A 874 -1.10 -73.96 20.03
CA GLY A 874 -1.06 -73.93 18.58
C GLY A 874 0.05 -73.08 17.97
N TYR A 875 0.24 -73.30 16.68
CA TYR A 875 1.11 -72.55 15.80
C TYR A 875 0.29 -71.98 14.65
N ALA A 876 0.67 -70.79 14.19
CA ALA A 876 0.10 -70.20 12.99
C ALA A 876 1.16 -69.53 12.12
N TYR A 877 0.92 -69.54 10.81
CA TYR A 877 1.69 -68.78 9.84
C TYR A 877 0.77 -67.83 9.11
N SER A 878 1.14 -66.54 9.03
CA SER A 878 0.40 -65.54 8.26
C SER A 878 1.24 -64.98 7.12
N ALA A 879 0.71 -65.04 5.91
CA ALA A 879 1.19 -64.30 4.76
C ALA A 879 0.48 -62.94 4.70
N ASN A 880 1.24 -61.86 4.73
CA ASN A 880 0.72 -60.50 4.78
C ASN A 880 1.18 -59.70 3.57
N GLN A 881 0.25 -58.94 2.98
CA GLN A 881 0.54 -57.99 1.91
C GLN A 881 -0.09 -56.64 2.24
N MET A 882 0.67 -55.56 2.06
CA MET A 882 0.26 -54.18 2.34
C MET A 882 0.46 -53.31 1.10
N TRP A 883 -0.52 -52.45 0.83
CA TRP A 883 -0.43 -51.37 -0.16
C TRP A 883 -0.55 -50.02 0.53
N ARG A 884 0.41 -49.13 0.27
CA ARG A 884 0.48 -47.77 0.81
C ARG A 884 0.49 -46.77 -0.34
N GLY A 885 -0.59 -46.00 -0.47
CA GLY A 885 -0.73 -44.90 -1.42
C GLY A 885 -0.03 -43.65 -0.89
N ILE A 886 0.88 -43.11 -1.69
CA ILE A 886 1.67 -41.91 -1.37
C ILE A 886 1.39 -40.87 -2.44
N GLN A 887 0.90 -39.72 -2.00
CA GLN A 887 0.60 -38.60 -2.88
C GLN A 887 1.49 -37.42 -2.53
N ILE A 888 2.49 -37.16 -3.37
CA ILE A 888 3.28 -35.94 -3.31
C ILE A 888 2.62 -34.93 -4.26
N PRO A 889 2.32 -33.69 -3.81
CA PRO A 889 1.78 -32.66 -4.69
C PRO A 889 2.62 -32.51 -5.97
N ARG A 890 1.96 -32.33 -7.11
CA ARG A 890 2.58 -32.16 -8.45
C ARG A 890 3.38 -33.37 -8.97
N MET A 891 3.29 -34.52 -8.31
CA MET A 891 3.83 -35.79 -8.79
C MET A 891 2.70 -36.79 -9.02
N ALA A 892 2.95 -37.80 -9.86
CA ALA A 892 2.04 -38.93 -10.01
C ALA A 892 1.93 -39.70 -8.69
N GLN A 893 0.73 -40.17 -8.35
CA GLN A 893 0.51 -41.00 -7.18
C GLN A 893 1.38 -42.25 -7.26
N ARG A 894 2.03 -42.60 -6.15
CA ARG A 894 2.85 -43.80 -6.03
C ARG A 894 2.18 -44.79 -5.08
N THR A 895 2.37 -46.08 -5.34
CA THR A 895 1.89 -47.14 -4.46
C THR A 895 3.07 -48.00 -4.05
N ALA A 896 3.42 -47.93 -2.76
CA ALA A 896 4.39 -48.84 -2.17
C ALA A 896 3.68 -50.15 -1.80
N THR A 897 4.26 -51.28 -2.19
CA THR A 897 3.74 -52.62 -1.89
C THR A 897 4.79 -53.38 -1.09
N GLY A 898 4.41 -53.86 0.09
CA GLY A 898 5.27 -54.70 0.94
C GLY A 898 4.62 -56.05 1.21
N GLN A 899 5.44 -57.11 1.22
CA GLN A 899 5.04 -58.48 1.51
C GLN A 899 5.90 -59.04 2.63
N THR A 900 5.29 -59.74 3.57
CA THR A 900 5.98 -60.29 4.75
C THR A 900 5.24 -61.50 5.32
N GLY A 901 6.00 -62.46 5.83
CA GLY A 901 5.49 -63.62 6.55
C GLY A 901 5.65 -63.43 8.06
N ALA A 902 4.74 -64.03 8.84
CA ALA A 902 4.81 -64.01 10.30
C ALA A 902 4.61 -65.40 10.90
N ASN A 903 5.50 -65.79 11.81
CA ASN A 903 5.42 -67.02 12.60
C ASN A 903 4.78 -66.72 13.95
N GLN A 904 3.79 -67.51 14.37
CA GLN A 904 2.99 -67.24 15.56
C GLN A 904 2.87 -68.48 16.45
N TRP A 905 2.93 -68.27 17.75
CA TRP A 905 2.63 -69.24 18.79
C TRP A 905 1.47 -68.71 19.64
N LEU A 906 0.46 -69.53 19.85
CA LEU A 906 -0.76 -69.15 20.55
C LEU A 906 -1.23 -70.24 21.50
N GLY A 907 -1.89 -69.85 22.58
CA GLY A 907 -2.45 -70.80 23.52
C GLY A 907 -3.51 -70.20 24.43
N GLN A 908 -4.41 -71.06 24.89
CA GLN A 908 -5.48 -70.70 25.80
C GLN A 908 -5.66 -71.78 26.88
N LEU A 909 -6.01 -71.35 28.09
CA LEU A 909 -6.48 -72.20 29.18
C LEU A 909 -7.73 -71.56 29.80
N GLU A 910 -8.83 -72.29 29.94
CA GLU A 910 -10.03 -71.84 30.64
C GLU A 910 -10.47 -72.89 31.67
N GLY A 911 -10.77 -72.44 32.88
CA GLY A 911 -11.40 -73.26 33.91
C GLY A 911 -12.69 -72.63 34.41
N GLY A 912 -13.67 -73.45 34.78
CA GLY A 912 -14.92 -72.99 35.36
C GLY A 912 -15.55 -74.00 36.33
N TYR A 913 -16.41 -73.48 37.20
CA TYR A 913 -17.14 -74.25 38.21
C TYR A 913 -18.64 -73.99 38.07
N ALA A 914 -19.42 -74.97 37.62
CA ALA A 914 -20.86 -74.84 37.45
C ALA A 914 -21.59 -74.93 38.80
N ILE A 915 -22.44 -73.93 39.06
CA ILE A 915 -23.28 -73.85 40.25
C ILE A 915 -24.74 -73.95 39.80
N ASP A 916 -25.50 -74.83 40.44
CA ASP A 916 -26.93 -74.96 40.20
C ASP A 916 -27.67 -73.76 40.81
N ALA A 917 -28.36 -72.99 39.97
CA ALA A 917 -29.03 -71.73 40.35
C ALA A 917 -30.56 -71.87 40.40
N GLY A 918 -31.09 -73.10 40.45
CA GLY A 918 -32.52 -73.40 40.48
C GLY A 918 -33.13 -73.65 39.10
N ALA A 919 -34.44 -73.39 38.97
CA ALA A 919 -35.19 -73.58 37.73
C ALA A 919 -36.11 -72.38 37.43
N ILE A 920 -36.25 -72.03 36.15
CA ILE A 920 -37.27 -71.11 35.64
C ILE A 920 -38.25 -71.95 34.81
N GLY A 921 -39.44 -72.19 35.36
CA GLY A 921 -40.38 -73.15 34.77
C GLY A 921 -39.81 -74.58 34.83
N SER A 922 -39.75 -75.27 33.68
CA SER A 922 -39.16 -76.61 33.52
C SER A 922 -37.69 -76.60 33.07
N ALA A 923 -37.09 -75.41 32.92
CA ALA A 923 -35.72 -75.23 32.48
C ALA A 923 -34.80 -74.93 33.67
N LEU A 924 -33.76 -75.73 33.84
CA LEU A 924 -32.79 -75.53 34.91
C LEU A 924 -31.77 -74.46 34.51
N MET A 925 -31.30 -73.74 35.52
CA MET A 925 -30.35 -72.65 35.36
C MET A 925 -29.03 -73.00 36.03
N THR A 926 -27.94 -72.85 35.30
CA THR A 926 -26.58 -72.98 35.83
C THR A 926 -25.87 -71.63 35.77
N VAL A 927 -25.11 -71.31 36.82
CA VAL A 927 -24.23 -70.15 36.88
C VAL A 927 -22.80 -70.66 37.03
N THR A 928 -21.95 -70.36 36.06
CA THR A 928 -20.57 -70.86 36.00
C THR A 928 -19.59 -69.68 36.02
N PRO A 929 -19.03 -69.31 37.18
CA PRO A 929 -17.81 -68.50 37.20
C PRO A 929 -16.69 -69.21 36.43
N PHE A 930 -15.95 -68.45 35.63
CA PHE A 930 -14.82 -68.96 34.86
C PHE A 930 -13.64 -67.98 34.87
N ALA A 931 -12.45 -68.53 34.70
CA ALA A 931 -11.22 -67.79 34.45
C ALA A 931 -10.54 -68.34 33.20
N ARG A 932 -10.10 -67.44 32.31
CA ARG A 932 -9.39 -67.75 31.07
C ARG A 932 -8.06 -67.01 31.04
N LEU A 933 -7.01 -67.69 30.58
CA LEU A 933 -5.73 -67.10 30.22
C LEU A 933 -5.44 -67.40 28.75
N GLN A 934 -5.09 -66.37 27.98
CA GLN A 934 -4.75 -66.45 26.56
C GLN A 934 -3.35 -65.85 26.36
N GLY A 935 -2.49 -66.55 25.64
CA GLY A 935 -1.13 -66.10 25.30
C GLY A 935 -0.91 -66.14 23.80
N PHE A 936 -0.18 -65.15 23.30
CA PHE A 936 0.23 -65.05 21.90
C PHE A 936 1.61 -64.41 21.79
N THR A 937 2.46 -64.96 20.93
CA THR A 937 3.68 -64.31 20.45
C THR A 937 3.82 -64.53 18.95
N GLY A 938 4.14 -63.48 18.20
CA GLY A 938 4.27 -63.54 16.76
C GLY A 938 5.42 -62.68 16.25
N THR A 939 6.28 -63.24 15.40
CA THR A 939 7.40 -62.54 14.78
C THR A 939 7.16 -62.38 13.29
N GLN A 940 7.04 -61.13 12.86
CA GLN A 940 6.99 -60.70 11.47
C GLN A 940 8.42 -60.57 10.92
N ASN A 941 8.68 -61.11 9.73
CA ASN A 941 9.97 -61.00 9.05
C ASN A 941 10.23 -59.58 8.54
N ALA A 942 11.50 -59.17 8.51
CA ALA A 942 11.92 -57.94 7.83
C ALA A 942 11.61 -58.00 6.32
N PHE A 943 11.31 -56.86 5.71
CA PHE A 943 11.00 -56.79 4.28
C PHE A 943 11.27 -55.39 3.72
N THR A 944 11.28 -55.26 2.39
CA THR A 944 11.41 -53.98 1.70
C THR A 944 10.22 -53.80 0.75
N GLU A 945 9.67 -52.60 0.69
CA GLU A 945 8.62 -52.25 -0.25
C GLU A 945 9.14 -52.09 -1.68
N GLY A 946 8.26 -52.31 -2.67
CA GLY A 946 8.48 -51.96 -4.07
C GLY A 946 7.41 -50.99 -4.60
N GLY A 947 7.68 -50.32 -5.73
CA GLY A 947 6.69 -49.51 -6.46
C GLY A 947 6.67 -48.00 -6.17
N ALA A 948 7.34 -47.51 -5.12
CA ALA A 948 7.37 -46.09 -4.75
C ALA A 948 8.76 -45.41 -4.83
N GLN A 949 9.74 -46.06 -5.46
CA GLN A 949 11.10 -45.53 -5.70
C GLN A 949 11.78 -45.08 -4.41
N SER A 950 12.22 -43.81 -4.31
CA SER A 950 12.91 -43.27 -3.11
C SER A 950 12.05 -43.27 -1.84
N LEU A 951 10.74 -43.50 -1.98
CA LEU A 951 9.76 -43.52 -0.89
C LEU A 951 9.40 -44.93 -0.42
N ASN A 952 10.01 -45.97 -1.01
CA ASN A 952 9.94 -47.33 -0.49
C ASN A 952 10.57 -47.39 0.90
N LEU A 953 9.97 -48.17 1.79
CA LEU A 953 10.49 -48.43 3.12
C LEU A 953 11.21 -49.78 3.16
N SER A 954 12.32 -49.81 3.88
CA SER A 954 12.89 -51.06 4.41
C SER A 954 12.46 -51.19 5.86
N VAL A 955 11.60 -52.16 6.16
CA VAL A 955 10.98 -52.34 7.48
C VAL A 955 11.67 -53.49 8.21
N ALA A 956 12.10 -53.23 9.45
CA ALA A 956 12.78 -54.21 10.29
C ALA A 956 11.83 -55.32 10.76
N ALA A 957 12.39 -56.46 11.16
CA ALA A 957 11.61 -57.53 11.78
C ALA A 957 11.03 -57.08 13.13
N GLN A 958 9.81 -57.53 13.44
CA GLN A 958 9.10 -57.11 14.65
C GLN A 958 8.43 -58.29 15.34
N THR A 959 8.59 -58.36 16.67
CA THR A 959 7.89 -59.33 17.51
C THR A 959 6.75 -58.65 18.28
N THR A 960 5.58 -59.28 18.27
CA THR A 960 4.37 -58.83 18.97
C THR A 960 3.97 -59.87 20.00
N ASN A 961 3.71 -59.44 21.23
CA ASN A 961 3.23 -60.30 22.30
C ASN A 961 1.84 -59.84 22.76
N SER A 962 1.02 -60.79 23.24
CA SER A 962 -0.23 -60.54 23.95
C SER A 962 -0.38 -61.59 25.05
N LEU A 963 -0.75 -61.14 26.25
CA LEU A 963 -1.07 -62.00 27.38
C LEU A 963 -2.32 -61.44 28.01
N ARG A 964 -3.41 -62.21 27.95
CA ARG A 964 -4.74 -61.74 28.31
C ARG A 964 -5.39 -62.66 29.32
N SER A 965 -5.92 -62.10 30.40
CA SER A 965 -6.81 -62.82 31.32
C SER A 965 -8.26 -62.40 31.10
N VAL A 966 -9.19 -63.31 31.34
CA VAL A 966 -10.64 -63.02 31.36
C VAL A 966 -11.22 -63.67 32.61
N LEU A 967 -11.87 -62.86 33.45
CA LEU A 967 -12.64 -63.33 34.60
C LEU A 967 -14.10 -63.04 34.31
N GLY A 968 -14.95 -64.06 34.35
CA GLY A 968 -16.34 -63.90 33.96
C GLY A 968 -17.28 -64.89 34.62
N VAL A 969 -18.55 -64.67 34.32
CA VAL A 969 -19.65 -65.54 34.73
C VAL A 969 -20.45 -65.91 33.49
N GLN A 970 -20.85 -67.17 33.43
CA GLN A 970 -21.73 -67.71 32.40
C GLN A 970 -23.05 -68.16 33.02
N GLY A 971 -24.18 -67.73 32.46
CA GLY A 971 -25.50 -68.29 32.76
C GLY A 971 -25.91 -69.27 31.66
N GLY A 972 -26.25 -70.51 32.02
CA GLY A 972 -26.70 -71.54 31.09
C GLY A 972 -28.13 -72.00 31.39
N THR A 973 -28.91 -72.30 30.35
CA THR A 973 -30.22 -72.96 30.49
C THR A 973 -30.54 -73.84 29.27
N ALA A 974 -31.45 -74.79 29.43
CA ALA A 974 -31.91 -75.66 28.36
C ALA A 974 -33.42 -75.47 28.15
N LEU A 975 -33.79 -74.84 27.03
CA LEU A 975 -35.16 -74.49 26.69
C LEU A 975 -35.80 -75.58 25.84
N ASP A 976 -37.01 -76.00 26.21
CA ASP A 976 -37.84 -76.82 25.33
C ASP A 976 -38.53 -75.91 24.31
N VAL A 977 -38.17 -76.07 23.04
CA VAL A 977 -38.66 -75.26 21.92
C VAL A 977 -39.50 -76.08 20.93
N GLY A 978 -39.94 -77.29 21.32
CA GLY A 978 -40.73 -78.18 20.46
C GLY A 978 -39.93 -78.88 19.36
N TRP A 979 -38.60 -78.99 19.53
CA TRP A 979 -37.66 -79.69 18.64
C TRP A 979 -37.23 -81.05 19.26
N LYS A 980 -36.48 -81.89 18.52
CA LYS A 980 -36.02 -83.22 18.99
C LYS A 980 -35.36 -83.17 20.37
N ASP A 981 -34.42 -82.25 20.57
CA ASP A 981 -33.73 -82.02 21.83
C ASP A 981 -33.84 -80.54 22.26
N LYS A 982 -33.69 -80.29 23.57
CA LYS A 982 -33.73 -78.93 24.14
C LYS A 982 -32.64 -78.05 23.53
N LEU A 983 -32.97 -76.77 23.32
CA LEU A 983 -32.02 -75.73 22.93
C LEU A 983 -31.21 -75.30 24.15
N ALA A 984 -29.93 -75.65 24.18
CA ALA A 984 -29.02 -75.14 25.20
C ALA A 984 -28.59 -73.72 24.84
N LEU A 985 -28.80 -72.80 25.77
CA LEU A 985 -28.52 -71.37 25.64
C LEU A 985 -27.55 -70.95 26.73
N GLU A 986 -26.46 -70.27 26.36
CA GLU A 986 -25.50 -69.70 27.29
C GLU A 986 -25.33 -68.19 27.05
N LEU A 987 -25.40 -67.41 28.12
CA LEU A 987 -25.01 -66.00 28.15
C LEU A 987 -23.74 -65.85 28.96
N ARG A 988 -22.79 -65.06 28.47
CA ARG A 988 -21.51 -64.79 29.15
C ARG A 988 -21.32 -63.30 29.34
N ALA A 989 -20.82 -62.93 30.51
CA ALA A 989 -20.31 -61.60 30.80
C ALA A 989 -18.95 -61.75 31.49
N GLY A 990 -17.97 -60.94 31.13
CA GLY A 990 -16.65 -60.99 31.76
C GLY A 990 -15.88 -59.69 31.65
N TRP A 991 -14.89 -59.55 32.51
CA TRP A 991 -13.85 -58.53 32.42
C TRP A 991 -12.59 -59.17 31.85
N SER A 992 -12.01 -58.53 30.84
CA SER A 992 -10.74 -58.96 30.26
C SER A 992 -9.63 -57.94 30.51
N HIS A 993 -8.43 -58.44 30.78
CA HIS A 993 -7.23 -57.64 31.04
C HIS A 993 -6.07 -58.06 30.13
N GLU A 994 -5.48 -57.13 29.38
CA GLU A 994 -4.28 -57.32 28.54
C GLU A 994 -3.03 -56.82 29.29
N TYR A 995 -2.05 -57.69 29.48
CA TYR A 995 -0.81 -57.40 30.22
C TYR A 995 0.33 -56.91 29.31
N ALA A 996 0.23 -57.11 27.99
CA ALA A 996 1.20 -56.61 27.02
C ALA A 996 0.65 -55.38 26.26
N ASP A 997 0.16 -54.39 27.00
CA ASP A 997 -0.42 -53.12 26.52
C ASP A 997 0.64 -52.11 26.02
N VAL A 998 1.76 -52.60 25.51
CA VAL A 998 2.86 -51.78 25.00
C VAL A 998 2.59 -51.30 23.58
N SER A 999 3.09 -50.10 23.27
CA SER A 999 3.07 -49.55 21.91
C SER A 999 3.76 -50.50 20.93
N ARG A 1000 3.27 -50.59 19.70
CA ARG A 1000 3.80 -51.46 18.64
C ARG A 1000 4.70 -50.65 17.69
N PRO A 1001 6.04 -50.67 17.87
CA PRO A 1001 6.95 -49.85 17.07
C PRO A 1001 7.19 -50.44 15.68
N VAL A 1002 7.12 -49.61 14.64
CA VAL A 1002 7.57 -49.93 13.29
C VAL A 1002 8.85 -49.16 13.02
N SER A 1003 9.97 -49.87 12.95
CA SER A 1003 11.27 -49.27 12.59
C SER A 1003 11.54 -49.45 11.10
N ALA A 1004 11.83 -48.35 10.41
CA ALA A 1004 12.06 -48.36 8.97
C ALA A 1004 13.14 -47.33 8.53
N THR A 1005 13.63 -47.49 7.30
CA THR A 1005 14.40 -46.48 6.56
C THR A 1005 13.72 -46.19 5.22
N LEU A 1006 13.85 -44.96 4.71
CA LEU A 1006 13.44 -44.61 3.35
C LEU A 1006 14.54 -45.03 2.37
N ALA A 1007 14.17 -45.55 1.20
CA ALA A 1007 15.12 -45.90 0.14
C ALA A 1007 15.95 -44.69 -0.34
N GLY A 1008 15.39 -43.48 -0.30
CA GLY A 1008 16.10 -42.22 -0.58
C GLY A 1008 17.01 -41.73 0.55
N ALA A 1009 16.90 -42.30 1.75
CA ALA A 1009 17.70 -41.95 2.93
C ALA A 1009 18.04 -43.21 3.75
N PRO A 1010 18.78 -44.19 3.17
CA PRO A 1010 18.94 -45.53 3.75
C PRO A 1010 19.74 -45.55 5.06
N ALA A 1011 20.55 -44.52 5.32
CA ALA A 1011 21.37 -44.39 6.54
C ALA A 1011 20.63 -43.74 7.73
N LEU A 1012 19.38 -43.31 7.54
CA LEU A 1012 18.61 -42.57 8.55
C LEU A 1012 17.37 -43.37 8.97
N PRO A 1013 17.50 -44.27 9.96
CA PRO A 1013 16.37 -45.02 10.48
C PRO A 1013 15.44 -44.13 11.31
N PHE A 1014 14.17 -44.47 11.30
CA PHE A 1014 13.15 -43.85 12.14
C PHE A 1014 12.16 -44.89 12.65
N THR A 1015 11.52 -44.59 13.78
CA THR A 1015 10.55 -45.48 14.42
C THR A 1015 9.23 -44.75 14.57
N THR A 1016 8.15 -45.43 14.21
CA THR A 1016 6.77 -44.93 14.34
C THR A 1016 5.97 -45.89 15.18
N TYR A 1017 4.85 -45.45 15.75
CA TYR A 1017 4.09 -46.25 16.71
C TYR A 1017 2.64 -46.38 16.28
N GLY A 1018 2.14 -47.61 16.25
CA GLY A 1018 0.73 -47.90 16.06
C GLY A 1018 -0.14 -47.59 17.27
N VAL A 1019 -1.44 -47.88 17.11
CA VAL A 1019 -2.38 -47.96 18.23
C VAL A 1019 -1.92 -49.04 19.22
N SER A 1020 -1.85 -48.68 20.51
CA SER A 1020 -1.68 -49.63 21.60
C SER A 1020 -3.02 -50.30 21.93
N PRO A 1021 -3.05 -51.63 22.19
CA PRO A 1021 -4.26 -52.28 22.67
C PRO A 1021 -4.64 -51.74 24.06
N VAL A 1022 -5.93 -51.59 24.34
CA VAL A 1022 -6.35 -51.09 25.66
C VAL A 1022 -6.33 -52.19 26.71
N ARG A 1023 -5.93 -51.82 27.91
CA ARG A 1023 -5.66 -52.71 29.03
C ARG A 1023 -6.88 -53.49 29.52
N ASP A 1024 -8.04 -52.86 29.61
CA ASP A 1024 -9.25 -53.44 30.20
C ASP A 1024 -10.41 -53.52 29.19
N GLY A 1025 -11.32 -54.47 29.30
CA GLY A 1025 -12.47 -54.53 28.40
C GLY A 1025 -13.61 -55.38 28.94
N GLY A 1026 -14.84 -55.07 28.52
CA GLY A 1026 -16.03 -55.87 28.81
C GLY A 1026 -16.23 -56.92 27.73
N LEU A 1027 -16.36 -58.18 28.13
CA LEU A 1027 -16.72 -59.30 27.27
C LEU A 1027 -18.20 -59.62 27.43
N VAL A 1028 -18.90 -59.77 26.32
CA VAL A 1028 -20.27 -60.29 26.25
C VAL A 1028 -20.31 -61.43 25.26
N GLY A 1029 -21.02 -62.50 25.60
CA GLY A 1029 -21.12 -63.67 24.73
C GLY A 1029 -22.49 -64.31 24.77
N LEU A 1030 -22.87 -64.89 23.64
CA LEU A 1030 -24.07 -65.70 23.47
C LEU A 1030 -23.65 -67.01 22.78
N SER A 1031 -24.08 -68.14 23.32
CA SER A 1031 -23.90 -69.45 22.69
C SER A 1031 -25.23 -70.17 22.64
N ALA A 1032 -25.49 -70.87 21.55
CA ALA A 1032 -26.66 -71.73 21.39
C ALA A 1032 -26.25 -73.04 20.73
N ASN A 1033 -26.71 -74.17 21.26
CA ASN A 1033 -26.46 -75.47 20.65
C ASN A 1033 -27.68 -76.41 20.81
N THR A 1034 -27.93 -77.22 19.79
CA THR A 1034 -29.00 -78.23 19.80
C THR A 1034 -28.63 -79.42 18.92
N ALA A 1035 -29.16 -80.59 19.23
CA ALA A 1035 -29.00 -81.76 18.38
C ALA A 1035 -29.94 -81.66 17.17
N VAL A 1036 -29.40 -81.95 15.99
CA VAL A 1036 -30.15 -81.98 14.72
C VAL A 1036 -30.32 -83.42 14.21
N ALA A 1037 -29.50 -84.36 14.69
CA ALA A 1037 -29.64 -85.79 14.51
C ALA A 1037 -29.07 -86.52 15.73
N GLU A 1038 -29.23 -87.84 15.81
CA GLU A 1038 -28.77 -88.68 16.93
C GLU A 1038 -27.27 -88.53 17.22
N ALA A 1039 -26.47 -88.40 16.16
CA ALA A 1039 -25.02 -88.23 16.23
C ALA A 1039 -24.55 -86.81 15.84
N ALA A 1040 -25.44 -85.83 15.66
CA ALA A 1040 -25.07 -84.52 15.11
C ALA A 1040 -25.73 -83.34 15.84
N SER A 1041 -24.95 -82.30 16.12
CA SER A 1041 -25.41 -81.05 16.75
C SER A 1041 -24.91 -79.82 16.00
N VAL A 1042 -25.71 -78.77 16.00
CA VAL A 1042 -25.35 -77.46 15.45
C VAL A 1042 -25.08 -76.51 16.62
N PHE A 1043 -24.08 -75.67 16.47
CA PHE A 1043 -23.76 -74.61 17.43
C PHE A 1043 -23.58 -73.26 16.75
N VAL A 1044 -24.03 -72.22 17.43
CA VAL A 1044 -23.79 -70.83 17.09
C VAL A 1044 -23.20 -70.15 18.31
N ARG A 1045 -22.15 -69.37 18.11
CA ARG A 1045 -21.52 -68.56 19.16
C ARG A 1045 -21.21 -67.17 18.66
N TYR A 1046 -21.63 -66.19 19.43
CA TYR A 1046 -21.20 -64.80 19.31
C TYR A 1046 -20.38 -64.41 20.54
N GLU A 1047 -19.25 -63.76 20.33
CA GLU A 1047 -18.45 -63.17 21.41
C GLU A 1047 -17.99 -61.78 20.99
N GLY A 1048 -18.31 -60.78 21.81
CA GLY A 1048 -17.93 -59.40 21.60
C GLY A 1048 -17.11 -58.88 22.79
N THR A 1049 -16.02 -58.19 22.51
CA THR A 1049 -15.21 -57.50 23.52
C THR A 1049 -15.22 -56.01 23.21
N PHE A 1050 -15.63 -55.21 24.19
CA PHE A 1050 -15.88 -53.78 24.03
C PHE A 1050 -15.13 -52.98 25.08
N ASN A 1051 -14.54 -51.87 24.64
CA ASN A 1051 -14.00 -50.79 25.44
C ASN A 1051 -14.28 -49.47 24.70
N GLY A 1052 -14.24 -48.32 25.38
CA GLY A 1052 -14.53 -46.99 24.82
C GLY A 1052 -13.83 -46.65 23.51
N SER A 1053 -12.69 -47.28 23.17
CA SER A 1053 -12.03 -47.14 21.86
C SER A 1053 -11.99 -48.42 21.01
N ASP A 1054 -12.32 -49.58 21.57
CA ASP A 1054 -12.10 -50.89 20.93
C ASP A 1054 -13.42 -51.68 20.85
N SER A 1055 -13.70 -52.24 19.68
CA SER A 1055 -14.80 -53.19 19.47
C SER A 1055 -14.27 -54.35 18.65
N ASN A 1056 -14.25 -55.55 19.23
CA ASN A 1056 -13.97 -56.79 18.50
C ASN A 1056 -15.17 -57.70 18.64
N GLN A 1057 -15.69 -58.17 17.51
CA GLN A 1057 -16.89 -59.01 17.46
C GLN A 1057 -16.57 -60.24 16.63
N ALA A 1058 -16.91 -61.40 17.17
CA ALA A 1058 -16.68 -62.70 16.56
C ALA A 1058 -17.99 -63.48 16.49
N LEU A 1059 -18.24 -64.10 15.34
CA LEU A 1059 -19.33 -65.03 15.12
C LEU A 1059 -18.76 -66.37 14.64
N THR A 1060 -19.27 -67.45 15.20
CA THR A 1060 -18.93 -68.81 14.83
C THR A 1060 -20.21 -69.61 14.63
N VAL A 1061 -20.29 -70.35 13.54
CA VAL A 1061 -21.41 -71.26 13.24
C VAL A 1061 -20.82 -72.58 12.77
N GLY A 1062 -21.21 -73.69 13.40
CA GLY A 1062 -20.63 -74.99 13.08
C GLY A 1062 -21.52 -76.18 13.41
N LEU A 1063 -21.05 -77.33 12.94
CA LEU A 1063 -21.61 -78.65 13.16
C LEU A 1063 -20.61 -79.49 13.97
N ARG A 1064 -21.11 -80.29 14.90
CA ARG A 1064 -20.35 -81.32 15.61
C ARG A 1064 -21.03 -82.67 15.46
N MET A 1065 -20.27 -83.69 15.10
CA MET A 1065 -20.68 -85.07 14.97
C MET A 1065 -19.94 -85.95 15.98
N ILE A 1066 -20.59 -86.95 16.55
CA ILE A 1066 -20.00 -87.90 17.53
C ILE A 1066 -20.35 -89.35 17.17
N TRP A 1067 -19.42 -90.29 17.36
CA TRP A 1067 -19.64 -91.73 17.12
C TRP A 1067 -18.71 -92.65 17.93
#